data_AF-A0AAU4L240-F1
#
_entry.id   AF-A0AAU4L240-F1
#
_cell.length_a   1.000
_cell.length_b   1.000
_cell.length_c   1.000
_cell.angle_alpha   90.00
_cell.angle_beta   90.00
_cell.angle_gamma   90.00
#
_symmetry.space_group_name_H-M   'P 1'
#
loop_
_entity.id
_entity.type
_entity.pdbx_description
1 polymer ?
#
loop_
_entity_poly.entity_id
_entity_poly.type
_entity_poly.pdbx_seq_one_letter_code
_entity_poly.pdbx_strand_id
1 'polypeptide(L)'
;MSEMLDILELLAAEAPPTEIEELLRRARAGGAGAGVIPQLERAERMALQVHTLFSRRQQREAELSALVDTARDLTLPYDLDALLETITRRTRTLLGLDMSYISFRDAGDSFVRTADGHASALTVGFRVPNSYGLGDEAIKKSVPIWTPDYLSDERVRHTGVLDEVVRAEGLRAIIATPLKFGEDVFGVLYAADRNVRHFTIGDVSLMSSLGDMAAVAIEKTRTLERSHADVASLKSGSSWAESQLIGFRRLSELHIRLVDHALAGGSLNALVSEVAEALRGAVLVRDMEHRPLSGSGTIPAADDAEVLGACRTASARRMPIAFGTGTWVVPVTAGNEELAVLLLHPHEPLDDVGEPLLRLAAQSIAVLLQVQRGEAAAASPFRDELFEDLLVAPHRPAKQFIQRARRLSIDLERPHVVVVIRPEGGAQGRAASWAAAYARRMDGLRSIQNGCIALLLPAADSSASAGAVSAELTPLLGHPVTVGAAGPVSSPDLIQQAHQEALRCLDALVSLDNVGAHASPEDLGFLGVLLSDNHDAASFISATIGPILDYDAQRTTELTRTLDEYFAAGGSPTYAAEALHVHPNTVSRRLERITELLGADWLKPERALEVQVALRLHRTHDVLRQKRDGGPAQADRPEPFAGPADRSANMA
;
A
#
# COMPACT_ATOMS: atom_id res chain seq x y z
N MET A 1 6.31 112.43 8.93
CA MET A 1 5.52 111.39 9.64
C MET A 1 4.66 110.57 8.68
N SER A 2 3.92 111.18 7.74
CA SER A 2 3.15 110.46 6.70
C SER A 2 4.02 109.46 5.92
N GLU A 3 5.14 109.91 5.37
CA GLU A 3 6.03 109.07 4.53
C GLU A 3 6.70 107.90 5.28
N MET A 4 6.82 107.98 6.61
CA MET A 4 7.31 106.86 7.43
C MET A 4 6.22 105.81 7.68
N LEU A 5 4.96 106.24 7.78
CA LEU A 5 3.82 105.34 7.91
C LEU A 5 3.63 104.57 6.60
N ASP A 6 3.81 105.25 5.46
CA ASP A 6 3.74 104.63 4.13
C ASP A 6 4.79 103.51 3.95
N ILE A 7 6.02 103.67 4.48
CA ILE A 7 7.03 102.59 4.47
C ILE A 7 6.59 101.39 5.34
N LEU A 8 5.96 101.63 6.48
CA LEU A 8 5.43 100.56 7.34
C LEU A 8 4.24 99.84 6.70
N GLU A 9 3.38 100.56 5.97
CA GLU A 9 2.28 99.99 5.19
C GLU A 9 2.80 99.14 4.02
N LEU A 10 3.82 99.61 3.29
CA LEU A 10 4.48 98.84 2.24
C LEU A 10 5.14 97.56 2.79
N LEU A 11 5.76 97.62 3.96
CA LEU A 11 6.32 96.44 4.63
C LEU A 11 5.23 95.47 5.09
N ALA A 12 4.11 95.96 5.63
CA ALA A 12 2.99 95.13 6.06
C ALA A 12 2.26 94.46 4.88
N ALA A 13 2.29 95.09 3.70
CA ALA A 13 1.75 94.55 2.45
C ALA A 13 2.74 93.68 1.66
N GLU A 14 3.95 93.44 2.19
CA GLU A 14 5.03 92.69 1.52
C GLU A 14 5.39 93.26 0.13
N ALA A 15 5.28 94.58 -0.06
CA ALA A 15 5.57 95.23 -1.33
C ALA A 15 7.03 95.02 -1.77
N PRO A 16 7.31 94.95 -3.09
CA PRO A 16 8.65 94.70 -3.59
C PRO A 16 9.62 95.85 -3.21
N PRO A 17 10.93 95.58 -3.04
CA PRO A 17 11.94 96.57 -2.65
C PRO A 17 11.93 97.83 -3.53
N THR A 18 11.63 97.65 -4.81
CA THR A 18 11.54 98.72 -5.81
C THR A 18 10.48 99.77 -5.47
N GLU A 19 9.38 99.39 -4.81
CA GLU A 19 8.33 100.33 -4.40
C GLU A 19 8.74 101.15 -3.17
N ILE A 20 9.52 100.56 -2.28
CA ILE A 20 10.10 101.24 -1.10
C ILE A 20 11.16 102.27 -1.54
N GLU A 21 12.02 101.89 -2.49
CA GLU A 21 13.02 102.78 -3.09
C GLU A 21 12.38 103.95 -3.88
N GLU A 22 11.27 103.67 -4.57
CA GLU A 22 10.51 104.68 -5.33
C GLU A 22 9.87 105.74 -4.41
N LEU A 23 9.55 105.39 -3.17
CA LEU A 23 9.00 106.32 -2.17
C LEU A 23 10.06 107.34 -1.73
N LEU A 24 11.30 106.89 -1.49
CA LEU A 24 12.42 107.78 -1.21
C LEU A 24 12.76 108.67 -2.41
N ARG A 25 12.69 108.10 -3.63
CA ARG A 25 12.91 108.82 -4.88
C ARG A 25 11.90 109.96 -5.08
N ARG A 26 10.62 109.71 -4.81
CA ARG A 26 9.55 110.71 -4.85
C ARG A 26 9.72 111.80 -3.79
N ALA A 27 10.07 111.43 -2.55
CA ALA A 27 10.31 112.39 -1.47
C ALA A 27 11.49 113.35 -1.78
N ARG A 28 12.56 112.85 -2.43
CA ARG A 28 13.68 113.68 -2.92
C ARG A 28 13.25 114.65 -4.02
N ALA A 29 12.43 114.20 -4.97
CA ALA A 29 11.94 115.04 -6.07
C ALA A 29 10.94 116.12 -5.62
N GLY A 30 10.19 115.88 -4.55
CA GLY A 30 9.19 116.79 -4.00
C GLY A 30 9.72 117.92 -3.10
N GLY A 31 11.03 118.02 -2.87
CA GLY A 31 11.63 119.09 -2.06
C GLY A 31 11.47 118.94 -0.54
N ALA A 32 11.43 117.69 -0.03
CA ALA A 32 11.31 117.41 1.39
C ALA A 32 12.43 118.09 2.23
N GLY A 33 12.08 118.59 3.42
CA GLY A 33 12.96 119.38 4.28
C GLY A 33 14.25 118.66 4.72
N ALA A 34 15.32 119.43 4.97
CA ALA A 34 16.69 118.93 5.21
C ALA A 34 16.85 117.92 6.38
N GLY A 35 15.89 117.83 7.29
CA GLY A 35 15.90 116.84 8.39
C GLY A 35 15.14 115.53 8.10
N VAL A 36 14.31 115.49 7.05
CA VAL A 36 13.38 114.37 6.76
C VAL A 36 14.04 113.31 5.87
N ILE A 37 14.83 113.74 4.88
CA ILE A 37 15.51 112.83 3.95
C ILE A 37 16.44 111.81 4.67
N PRO A 38 17.30 112.22 5.62
CA PRO A 38 18.16 111.26 6.33
C PRO A 38 17.38 110.25 7.20
N GLN A 39 16.20 110.63 7.69
CA GLN A 39 15.32 109.73 8.45
C GLN A 39 14.66 108.69 7.54
N LEU A 40 14.21 109.11 6.34
CA LEU A 40 13.67 108.20 5.33
C LEU A 40 14.73 107.25 4.76
N GLU A 41 15.96 107.70 4.50
CA GLU A 41 17.08 106.84 4.08
C GLU A 41 17.45 105.79 5.14
N ARG A 42 17.25 106.11 6.42
CA ARG A 42 17.42 105.14 7.51
C ARG A 42 16.26 104.14 7.54
N ALA A 43 15.02 104.62 7.37
CA ALA A 43 13.83 103.77 7.33
C ALA A 43 13.84 102.81 6.13
N GLU A 44 14.23 103.27 4.94
CA GLU A 44 14.42 102.46 3.74
C GLU A 44 15.47 101.35 3.97
N ARG A 45 16.64 101.70 4.51
CA ARG A 45 17.66 100.67 4.84
C ARG A 45 17.13 99.62 5.80
N MET A 46 16.39 100.02 6.83
CA MET A 46 15.77 99.07 7.76
C MET A 46 14.69 98.22 7.07
N ALA A 47 13.90 98.81 6.18
CA ALA A 47 12.88 98.11 5.41
C ALA A 47 13.50 97.06 4.46
N LEU A 48 14.57 97.40 3.74
CA LEU A 48 15.32 96.47 2.90
C LEU A 48 15.97 95.34 3.73
N GLN A 49 16.46 95.64 4.94
CA GLN A 49 16.94 94.62 5.87
C GLN A 49 15.83 93.67 6.32
N VAL A 50 14.64 94.18 6.67
CA VAL A 50 13.47 93.36 7.01
C VAL A 50 13.05 92.49 5.83
N HIS A 51 12.99 93.04 4.62
CA HIS A 51 12.66 92.29 3.41
C HIS A 51 13.66 91.16 3.14
N THR A 52 14.96 91.42 3.34
CA THR A 52 16.01 90.40 3.21
C THR A 52 15.84 89.29 4.25
N LEU A 53 15.52 89.63 5.50
CA LEU A 53 15.27 88.65 6.56
C LEU A 53 14.00 87.82 6.30
N PHE A 54 12.94 88.46 5.82
CA PHE A 54 11.67 87.79 5.48
C PHE A 54 11.86 86.82 4.31
N SER A 55 12.50 87.27 3.22
CA SER A 55 12.83 86.43 2.07
C SER A 55 13.66 85.20 2.46
N ARG A 56 14.67 85.39 3.34
CA ARG A 56 15.45 84.26 3.88
C ARG A 56 14.61 83.30 4.72
N ARG A 57 13.66 83.80 5.51
CA ARG A 57 12.78 82.97 6.34
C ARG A 57 11.80 82.17 5.46
N GLN A 58 11.19 82.81 4.48
CA GLN A 58 10.27 82.16 3.54
C GLN A 58 10.98 81.08 2.72
N GLN A 59 12.20 81.36 2.26
CA GLN A 59 13.05 80.36 1.59
C GLN A 59 13.33 79.16 2.52
N ARG A 60 13.70 79.42 3.79
CA ARG A 60 13.95 78.37 4.78
C ARG A 60 12.70 77.52 5.07
N GLU A 61 11.54 78.14 5.12
CA GLU A 61 10.26 77.47 5.36
C GLU A 61 9.87 76.59 4.16
N ALA A 62 10.05 77.09 2.93
CA ALA A 62 9.84 76.31 1.72
C ALA A 62 10.79 75.10 1.63
N GLU A 63 12.07 75.29 1.94
CA GLU A 63 13.07 74.21 2.01
C GLU A 63 12.68 73.12 3.02
N LEU A 64 12.24 73.52 4.22
CA LEU A 64 11.80 72.58 5.26
C LEU A 64 10.53 71.83 4.86
N SER A 65 9.54 72.52 4.28
CA SER A 65 8.32 71.88 3.79
C SER A 65 8.64 70.82 2.73
N ALA A 66 9.50 71.17 1.78
CA ALA A 66 9.87 70.26 0.70
C ALA A 66 10.71 69.06 1.18
N LEU A 67 11.52 69.23 2.24
CA LEU A 67 12.19 68.13 2.95
C LEU A 67 11.18 67.20 3.65
N VAL A 68 10.18 67.74 4.34
CA VAL A 68 9.14 66.95 5.03
C VAL A 68 8.30 66.16 4.02
N ASP A 69 7.93 66.77 2.90
CA ASP A 69 7.20 66.10 1.82
C ASP A 69 8.03 64.96 1.22
N THR A 70 9.33 65.20 1.03
CA THR A 70 10.26 64.15 0.57
C THR A 70 10.37 63.02 1.59
N ALA A 71 10.51 63.33 2.88
CA ALA A 71 10.55 62.33 3.94
C ALA A 71 9.30 61.44 3.93
N ARG A 72 8.11 62.05 3.77
CA ARG A 72 6.83 61.31 3.69
C ARG A 72 6.79 60.40 2.46
N ASP A 73 7.16 60.90 1.29
CA ASP A 73 7.18 60.08 0.08
C ASP A 73 8.11 58.88 0.23
N LEU A 74 9.29 59.07 0.81
CA LEU A 74 10.25 57.98 1.05
C LEU A 74 9.76 56.92 2.04
N THR A 75 8.68 57.19 2.79
CA THR A 75 8.05 56.17 3.67
C THR A 75 7.01 55.29 2.98
N LEU A 76 6.56 55.66 1.77
CA LEU A 76 5.59 54.90 1.01
C LEU A 76 6.13 53.51 0.62
N PRO A 77 5.26 52.51 0.43
CA PRO A 77 5.66 51.13 0.14
C PRO A 77 6.06 50.99 -1.33
N TYR A 78 7.24 51.51 -1.66
CA TYR A 78 7.89 51.31 -2.96
C TYR A 78 8.73 50.04 -2.93
N ASP A 79 8.85 49.38 -4.09
CA ASP A 79 10.00 48.50 -4.34
C ASP A 79 11.30 49.31 -4.41
N LEU A 80 12.44 48.63 -4.35
CA LEU A 80 13.73 49.32 -4.27
C LEU A 80 13.98 50.25 -5.46
N ASP A 81 13.61 49.84 -6.68
CA ASP A 81 13.89 50.61 -7.90
C ASP A 81 13.04 51.89 -7.96
N ALA A 82 11.73 51.79 -7.69
CA ALA A 82 10.84 52.95 -7.65
C ALA A 82 11.21 53.93 -6.52
N LEU A 83 11.69 53.43 -5.39
CA LEU A 83 12.21 54.26 -4.31
C LEU A 83 13.43 55.05 -4.77
N LEU A 84 14.39 54.38 -5.41
CA LEU A 84 15.62 54.99 -5.89
C LEU A 84 15.35 56.10 -6.92
N GLU A 85 14.48 55.85 -7.90
CA GLU A 85 14.03 56.87 -8.87
C GLU A 85 13.38 58.08 -8.19
N THR A 86 12.59 57.83 -7.14
CA THR A 86 11.94 58.89 -6.38
C THR A 86 12.96 59.74 -5.64
N ILE A 87 14.00 59.13 -5.04
CA ILE A 87 15.08 59.85 -4.38
C ILE A 87 15.80 60.76 -5.37
N THR A 88 16.30 60.23 -6.50
CA THR A 88 17.07 61.05 -7.46
C THR A 88 16.25 62.19 -8.04
N ARG A 89 14.99 61.94 -8.40
CA ARG A 89 14.07 62.98 -8.90
C ARG A 89 13.82 64.08 -7.87
N ARG A 90 13.60 63.71 -6.60
CA ARG A 90 13.39 64.67 -5.49
C ARG A 90 14.65 65.47 -5.22
N THR A 91 15.82 64.84 -5.15
CA THR A 91 17.11 65.50 -4.96
C THR A 91 17.38 66.54 -6.04
N ARG A 92 17.18 66.18 -7.31
CA ARG A 92 17.33 67.10 -8.44
C ARG A 92 16.40 68.30 -8.35
N THR A 93 15.12 68.06 -8.06
CA THR A 93 14.09 69.10 -8.00
C THR A 93 14.33 70.07 -6.83
N LEU A 94 14.70 69.55 -5.66
CA LEU A 94 14.90 70.35 -4.44
C LEU A 94 16.13 71.26 -4.52
N LEU A 95 17.23 70.76 -5.09
CA LEU A 95 18.47 71.54 -5.22
C LEU A 95 18.48 72.43 -6.48
N GLY A 96 17.50 72.27 -7.37
CA GLY A 96 17.45 72.95 -8.65
C GLY A 96 18.69 72.65 -9.49
N LEU A 97 19.00 71.37 -9.65
CA LEU A 97 20.16 70.87 -10.38
C LEU A 97 19.74 70.15 -11.66
N ASP A 98 20.66 70.00 -12.60
CA ASP A 98 20.36 69.38 -13.90
C ASP A 98 20.23 67.85 -13.79
N MET A 99 20.97 67.23 -12.87
CA MET A 99 21.08 65.79 -12.77
C MET A 99 21.23 65.30 -11.33
N SER A 100 20.72 64.10 -11.04
CA SER A 100 21.00 63.36 -9.80
C SER A 100 21.10 61.86 -10.08
N TYR A 101 21.98 61.15 -9.38
CA TYR A 101 22.14 59.71 -9.54
C TYR A 101 22.60 59.05 -8.23
N ILE A 102 22.32 57.76 -8.08
CA ILE A 102 22.77 56.96 -6.93
C ILE A 102 23.69 55.85 -7.43
N SER A 103 24.80 55.64 -6.73
CA SER A 103 25.65 54.48 -6.93
C SER A 103 25.67 53.59 -5.68
N PHE A 104 25.67 52.27 -5.85
CA PHE A 104 25.98 51.33 -4.78
C PHE A 104 27.40 50.80 -4.93
N ARG A 105 27.93 50.29 -3.82
CA ARG A 105 29.22 49.61 -3.78
C ARG A 105 29.02 48.10 -3.76
N ASP A 106 29.82 47.39 -4.55
CA ASP A 106 29.89 45.93 -4.58
C ASP A 106 31.36 45.50 -4.76
N ALA A 107 31.88 44.71 -3.82
CA ALA A 107 33.25 44.17 -3.83
C ALA A 107 34.39 45.20 -4.10
N GLY A 108 34.21 46.48 -3.74
CA GLY A 108 35.18 47.55 -3.95
C GLY A 108 34.93 48.41 -5.21
N ASP A 109 34.04 47.97 -6.10
CA ASP A 109 33.60 48.72 -7.26
C ASP A 109 32.36 49.55 -6.93
N SER A 110 32.22 50.70 -7.60
CA SER A 110 31.00 51.51 -7.54
C SER A 110 30.24 51.38 -8.85
N PHE A 111 28.92 51.29 -8.77
CA PHE A 111 28.10 51.21 -9.96
C PHE A 111 26.79 51.95 -9.83
N VAL A 112 26.39 52.58 -10.92
CA VAL A 112 25.20 53.43 -10.97
C VAL A 112 23.96 52.56 -10.93
N ARG A 113 23.08 52.83 -9.98
CA ARG A 113 21.83 52.09 -9.77
C ARG A 113 20.64 52.80 -10.35
N THR A 114 20.63 54.13 -10.27
CA THR A 114 19.58 54.96 -10.86
C THR A 114 20.16 56.33 -11.20
N ALA A 115 19.56 57.01 -12.17
CA ALA A 115 19.93 58.35 -12.58
C ALA A 115 18.70 59.10 -13.15
N ASP A 116 18.55 60.37 -12.78
CA ASP A 116 17.54 61.29 -13.29
C ASP A 116 18.20 62.54 -13.89
N GLY A 117 17.72 63.00 -15.04
CA GLY A 117 18.27 64.17 -15.77
C GLY A 117 19.50 63.89 -16.66
N HIS A 118 19.85 62.63 -16.89
CA HIS A 118 20.98 62.22 -17.73
C HIS A 118 20.72 62.44 -19.23
N ALA A 119 21.77 62.73 -20.00
CA ALA A 119 21.71 62.94 -21.45
C ALA A 119 22.04 61.69 -22.26
N SER A 120 22.87 60.75 -21.76
CA SER A 120 22.99 59.34 -22.23
C SER A 120 24.26 58.59 -21.77
N ALA A 121 25.30 59.26 -21.28
CA ALA A 121 26.60 58.63 -20.99
C ALA A 121 26.69 58.01 -19.58
N LEU A 122 25.83 58.44 -18.65
CA LEU A 122 25.68 57.86 -17.31
C LEU A 122 24.51 56.86 -17.26
N THR A 123 24.66 55.70 -17.91
CA THR A 123 23.61 54.66 -17.93
C THR A 123 23.56 53.85 -16.64
N VAL A 124 22.36 53.37 -16.26
CA VAL A 124 22.19 52.39 -15.17
C VAL A 124 23.09 51.17 -15.43
N GLY A 125 23.85 50.75 -14.41
CA GLY A 125 24.82 49.67 -14.49
C GLY A 125 26.25 50.10 -14.83
N PHE A 126 26.50 51.37 -15.15
CA PHE A 126 27.86 51.89 -15.36
C PHE A 126 28.74 51.63 -14.13
N ARG A 127 29.87 50.95 -14.33
CA ARG A 127 30.78 50.46 -13.29
C ARG A 127 32.10 51.22 -13.30
N VAL A 128 32.53 51.65 -12.12
CA VAL A 128 33.81 52.33 -11.87
C VAL A 128 34.66 51.42 -10.98
N PRO A 129 35.71 50.80 -11.53
CA PRO A 129 36.61 49.94 -10.77
C PRO A 129 37.38 50.71 -9.69
N ASN A 130 37.65 50.07 -8.55
CA ASN A 130 38.54 50.58 -7.49
C ASN A 130 38.11 51.91 -6.81
N SER A 131 36.86 52.34 -6.98
CA SER A 131 36.26 53.53 -6.34
C SER A 131 37.15 54.80 -6.39
N TYR A 132 37.08 55.56 -7.49
CA TYR A 132 37.78 56.87 -7.63
C TYR A 132 36.78 58.04 -7.71
N GLY A 133 37.28 59.28 -7.64
CA GLY A 133 36.48 60.51 -7.80
C GLY A 133 35.84 61.03 -6.50
N LEU A 134 34.88 61.95 -6.64
CA LEU A 134 34.22 62.62 -5.50
C LEU A 134 33.53 61.66 -4.54
N GLY A 135 32.89 60.60 -5.07
CA GLY A 135 32.15 59.67 -4.23
C GLY A 135 33.02 58.86 -3.30
N ASP A 136 34.21 58.46 -3.73
CA ASP A 136 35.13 57.73 -2.87
C ASP A 136 35.64 58.59 -1.71
N GLU A 137 35.90 59.88 -1.97
CA GLU A 137 36.22 60.84 -0.90
C GLU A 137 35.04 61.06 0.06
N ALA A 138 33.81 61.12 -0.47
CA ALA A 138 32.59 61.25 0.33
C ALA A 138 32.36 60.03 1.23
N ILE A 139 32.65 58.83 0.73
CA ILE A 139 32.61 57.59 1.52
C ILE A 139 33.71 57.60 2.59
N LYS A 140 34.97 57.87 2.22
CA LYS A 140 36.12 57.82 3.15
C LYS A 140 36.00 58.80 4.31
N LYS A 141 35.44 59.99 4.03
CA LYS A 141 35.28 61.04 5.04
C LYS A 141 33.91 61.01 5.72
N SER A 142 32.98 60.19 5.22
CA SER A 142 31.58 60.10 5.69
C SER A 142 30.87 61.46 5.77
N VAL A 143 31.19 62.37 4.85
CA VAL A 143 30.61 63.72 4.72
C VAL A 143 30.40 64.07 3.26
N PRO A 144 29.47 64.99 2.93
CA PRO A 144 29.31 65.49 1.57
C PRO A 144 30.61 66.14 1.04
N ILE A 145 30.97 65.83 -0.20
CA ILE A 145 32.08 66.45 -0.93
C ILE A 145 31.52 67.10 -2.18
N TRP A 146 32.03 68.28 -2.54
CA TRP A 146 31.59 68.98 -3.75
C TRP A 146 32.71 69.72 -4.45
N THR A 147 32.50 69.98 -5.73
CA THR A 147 33.38 70.79 -6.59
C THR A 147 32.53 71.74 -7.44
N PRO A 148 32.96 73.01 -7.62
CA PRO A 148 32.25 73.94 -8.49
C PRO A 148 32.49 73.70 -9.98
N ASP A 149 33.59 73.04 -10.32
CA ASP A 149 33.98 72.71 -11.70
C ASP A 149 34.91 71.50 -11.73
N TYR A 150 34.32 70.31 -11.86
CA TYR A 150 34.95 69.00 -11.71
C TYR A 150 36.23 68.87 -12.51
N LEU A 151 36.18 69.07 -13.83
CA LEU A 151 37.32 68.84 -14.74
C LEU A 151 38.51 69.77 -14.50
N SER A 152 38.30 70.87 -13.77
CA SER A 152 39.33 71.85 -13.43
C SER A 152 39.84 71.76 -12.00
N ASP A 153 39.22 70.91 -11.17
CA ASP A 153 39.49 70.86 -9.73
C ASP A 153 40.57 69.83 -9.39
N GLU A 154 41.81 70.29 -9.22
CA GLU A 154 42.96 69.44 -8.88
C GLU A 154 42.82 68.69 -7.54
N ARG A 155 41.86 69.07 -6.69
CA ARG A 155 41.56 68.36 -5.44
C ARG A 155 40.84 67.03 -5.69
N VAL A 156 40.23 66.88 -6.86
CA VAL A 156 39.50 65.68 -7.27
C VAL A 156 40.46 64.69 -7.90
N ARG A 157 40.36 63.42 -7.49
CA ARG A 157 41.10 62.34 -8.14
C ARG A 157 40.43 61.95 -9.44
N HIS A 158 40.97 62.47 -10.54
CA HIS A 158 40.52 62.21 -11.90
C HIS A 158 40.89 60.81 -12.40
N THR A 159 40.02 60.25 -13.24
CA THR A 159 40.31 59.03 -14.00
C THR A 159 39.78 59.23 -15.42
N GLY A 160 40.45 58.65 -16.42
CA GLY A 160 40.06 58.82 -17.82
C GLY A 160 38.59 58.46 -18.09
N VAL A 161 38.12 57.37 -17.48
CA VAL A 161 36.74 56.88 -17.64
C VAL A 161 35.71 57.84 -17.02
N LEU A 162 35.95 58.34 -15.79
CA LEU A 162 35.03 59.30 -15.15
C LEU A 162 35.03 60.66 -15.87
N ASP A 163 36.20 61.14 -16.29
CA ASP A 163 36.31 62.43 -16.97
C ASP A 163 35.63 62.41 -18.34
N GLU A 164 35.71 61.30 -19.08
CA GLU A 164 34.99 61.11 -20.34
C GLU A 164 33.48 61.20 -20.15
N VAL A 165 32.96 60.52 -19.12
CA VAL A 165 31.54 60.55 -18.78
C VAL A 165 31.10 61.95 -18.33
N VAL A 166 31.89 62.63 -17.49
CA VAL A 166 31.63 64.01 -17.05
C VAL A 166 31.60 64.96 -18.25
N ARG A 167 32.54 64.83 -19.20
CA ARG A 167 32.55 65.63 -20.45
C ARG A 167 31.33 65.32 -21.33
N ALA A 168 30.97 64.05 -21.47
CA ALA A 168 29.85 63.64 -22.32
C ALA A 168 28.50 64.11 -21.78
N GLU A 169 28.31 64.10 -20.46
CA GLU A 169 27.11 64.64 -19.79
C GLU A 169 27.13 66.18 -19.63
N GLY A 170 28.28 66.82 -19.91
CA GLY A 170 28.48 68.26 -19.77
C GLY A 170 28.46 68.73 -18.31
N LEU A 171 28.79 67.87 -17.35
CA LEU A 171 28.73 68.20 -15.92
C LEU A 171 29.90 69.10 -15.54
N ARG A 172 29.62 70.14 -14.75
CA ARG A 172 30.60 71.09 -14.24
C ARG A 172 30.63 71.03 -12.71
N ALA A 173 29.56 71.43 -12.04
CA ALA A 173 29.49 71.34 -10.59
C ALA A 173 28.94 69.98 -10.16
N ILE A 174 29.55 69.33 -9.17
CA ILE A 174 29.11 68.03 -8.64
C ILE A 174 29.18 68.05 -7.12
N ILE A 175 28.12 67.58 -6.46
CA ILE A 175 28.08 67.26 -5.03
C ILE A 175 27.78 65.77 -4.84
N ALA A 176 28.49 65.12 -3.92
CA ALA A 176 28.39 63.71 -3.61
C ALA A 176 28.21 63.55 -2.10
N THR A 177 27.14 62.87 -1.68
CA THR A 177 26.83 62.60 -0.28
C THR A 177 26.77 61.09 -0.02
N PRO A 178 27.45 60.58 1.03
CA PRO A 178 27.41 59.17 1.35
C PRO A 178 26.01 58.74 1.82
N LEU A 179 25.58 57.57 1.37
CA LEU A 179 24.38 56.89 1.87
C LEU A 179 24.82 55.89 2.95
N LYS A 180 24.60 56.26 4.21
CA LYS A 180 25.07 55.51 5.38
C LYS A 180 23.92 55.02 6.26
N PHE A 181 24.06 53.83 6.79
CA PHE A 181 23.17 53.29 7.82
C PHE A 181 24.01 52.68 8.94
N GLY A 182 23.91 53.26 10.15
CA GLY A 182 24.88 52.98 11.22
C GLY A 182 26.28 53.47 10.84
N GLU A 183 27.27 52.60 10.95
CA GLU A 183 28.67 52.87 10.57
C GLU A 183 28.96 52.52 9.09
N ASP A 184 28.05 51.84 8.40
CA ASP A 184 28.27 51.30 7.05
C ASP A 184 27.77 52.26 5.96
N VAL A 185 28.66 52.60 5.02
CA VAL A 185 28.33 53.36 3.81
C VAL A 185 28.16 52.39 2.64
N PHE A 186 26.92 52.21 2.18
CA PHE A 186 26.60 51.25 1.10
C PHE A 186 26.45 51.90 -0.28
N GLY A 187 26.45 53.23 -0.35
CA GLY A 187 26.31 53.96 -1.60
C GLY A 187 26.60 55.45 -1.49
N VAL A 188 26.40 56.15 -2.59
CA VAL A 188 26.57 57.61 -2.70
C VAL A 188 25.44 58.17 -3.54
N LEU A 189 24.83 59.24 -3.05
CA LEU A 189 23.88 60.07 -3.79
C LEU A 189 24.64 61.26 -4.37
N TYR A 190 24.51 61.47 -5.67
CA TYR A 190 25.13 62.56 -6.40
C TYR A 190 24.07 63.52 -6.93
N ALA A 191 24.44 64.78 -7.03
CA ALA A 191 23.71 65.78 -7.77
C ALA A 191 24.70 66.68 -8.52
N ALA A 192 24.34 67.11 -9.73
CA ALA A 192 25.25 67.81 -10.62
C ALA A 192 24.55 68.88 -11.46
N ASP A 193 25.30 69.92 -11.81
CA ASP A 193 24.90 71.06 -12.63
C ASP A 193 25.81 71.13 -13.87
N ARG A 194 25.26 71.53 -15.02
CA ARG A 194 26.06 71.75 -16.24
C ARG A 194 26.75 73.11 -16.26
N ASN A 195 26.45 73.97 -15.28
CA ASN A 195 27.12 75.24 -15.07
C ASN A 195 28.11 75.20 -13.90
N VAL A 196 29.08 76.09 -13.92
CA VAL A 196 29.95 76.32 -12.75
C VAL A 196 29.11 76.88 -11.62
N ARG A 197 29.06 76.17 -10.49
CA ARG A 197 28.20 76.53 -9.35
C ARG A 197 28.92 76.28 -8.03
N HIS A 198 28.93 77.29 -7.16
CA HIS A 198 29.43 77.12 -5.80
C HIS A 198 28.27 76.67 -4.90
N PHE A 199 28.42 75.52 -4.24
CA PHE A 199 27.42 75.03 -3.30
C PHE A 199 27.52 75.79 -1.97
N THR A 200 26.39 76.30 -1.51
CA THR A 200 26.28 76.99 -0.23
C THR A 200 26.28 75.99 0.93
N ILE A 201 26.48 76.48 2.16
CA ILE A 201 26.32 75.66 3.37
C ILE A 201 24.91 75.06 3.43
N GLY A 202 23.90 75.81 2.96
CA GLY A 202 22.51 75.35 2.85
C GLY A 202 22.36 74.17 1.90
N ASP A 203 22.93 74.24 0.69
CA ASP A 203 22.90 73.15 -0.30
C ASP A 203 23.54 71.87 0.26
N VAL A 204 24.70 72.02 0.92
CA VAL A 204 25.43 70.89 1.52
C VAL A 204 24.63 70.26 2.67
N SER A 205 24.04 71.08 3.54
CA SER A 205 23.17 70.58 4.62
C SER A 205 21.93 69.88 4.06
N LEU A 206 21.29 70.44 3.04
CA LEU A 206 20.11 69.86 2.39
C LEU A 206 20.45 68.51 1.76
N MET A 207 21.56 68.43 1.02
CA MET A 207 22.05 67.20 0.42
C MET A 207 22.37 66.14 1.48
N SER A 208 22.96 66.54 2.62
CA SER A 208 23.22 65.61 3.75
C SER A 208 21.92 65.04 4.32
N SER A 209 20.92 65.88 4.59
CA SER A 209 19.62 65.43 5.11
C SER A 209 18.90 64.50 4.12
N LEU A 210 18.96 64.79 2.82
CA LEU A 210 18.42 63.91 1.79
C LEU A 210 19.16 62.56 1.75
N GLY A 211 20.49 62.57 1.87
CA GLY A 211 21.29 61.36 1.95
C GLY A 211 20.94 60.49 3.15
N ASP A 212 20.78 61.10 4.33
CA ASP A 212 20.39 60.37 5.55
C ASP A 212 19.00 59.74 5.43
N MET A 213 18.01 60.48 4.93
CA MET A 213 16.65 59.95 4.72
C MET A 213 16.61 58.86 3.64
N ALA A 214 17.32 59.07 2.53
CA ALA A 214 17.44 58.08 1.46
C ALA A 214 18.07 56.79 1.97
N ALA A 215 19.11 56.88 2.79
CA ALA A 215 19.80 55.71 3.31
C ALA A 215 18.89 54.86 4.21
N VAL A 216 18.12 55.49 5.10
CA VAL A 216 17.14 54.80 5.95
C VAL A 216 16.05 54.13 5.13
N ALA A 217 15.51 54.83 4.12
CA ALA A 217 14.45 54.29 3.28
C ALA A 217 14.93 53.08 2.46
N ILE A 218 16.13 53.17 1.85
CA ILE A 218 16.72 52.08 1.06
C ILE A 218 16.94 50.84 1.94
N GLU A 219 17.48 50.99 3.15
CA GLU A 219 17.74 49.85 4.03
C GLU A 219 16.46 49.19 4.54
N LYS A 220 15.43 50.00 4.84
CA LYS A 220 14.09 49.52 5.20
C LYS A 220 13.51 48.65 4.08
N THR A 221 13.54 49.12 2.84
CA THR A 221 12.98 48.38 1.69
C THR A 221 13.74 47.07 1.45
N ARG A 222 15.08 47.09 1.47
CA ARG A 222 15.91 45.88 1.32
C ARG A 222 15.63 44.84 2.41
N THR A 223 15.48 45.28 3.66
CA THR A 223 15.20 44.39 4.79
C THR A 223 13.81 43.75 4.67
N LEU A 224 12.82 44.52 4.24
CA LEU A 224 11.46 44.01 4.01
C LEU A 224 11.42 42.97 2.88
N GLU A 225 12.09 43.23 1.76
CA GLU A 225 12.18 42.30 0.63
C GLU A 225 12.81 40.96 1.04
N ARG A 226 13.93 41.00 1.80
CA ARG A 226 14.57 39.77 2.34
C ARG A 226 13.63 38.99 3.26
N SER A 227 13.00 39.68 4.22
CA SER A 227 12.07 39.06 5.16
C SER A 227 10.89 38.37 4.45
N HIS A 228 10.33 39.02 3.43
CA HIS A 228 9.25 38.42 2.63
C HIS A 228 9.72 37.18 1.85
N ALA A 229 10.92 37.21 1.27
CA ALA A 229 11.50 36.06 0.59
C ALA A 229 11.74 34.88 1.54
N ASP A 230 12.27 35.15 2.74
CA ASP A 230 12.52 34.13 3.77
C ASP A 230 11.21 33.47 4.23
N VAL A 231 10.17 34.26 4.51
CA VAL A 231 8.84 33.74 4.91
C VAL A 231 8.22 32.88 3.80
N ALA A 232 8.36 33.28 2.54
CA ALA A 232 7.86 32.50 1.42
C ALA A 232 8.57 31.14 1.32
N SER A 233 9.91 31.13 1.42
CA SER A 233 10.72 29.91 1.42
C SER A 233 10.35 28.95 2.57
N LEU A 234 10.22 29.48 3.78
CA LEU A 234 9.82 28.68 4.95
C LEU A 234 8.42 28.08 4.81
N LYS A 235 7.44 28.83 4.28
CA LYS A 235 6.08 28.30 4.03
C LYS A 235 6.07 27.16 3.03
N SER A 236 6.81 27.29 1.93
CA SER A 236 6.93 26.22 0.93
C SER A 236 7.61 24.97 1.49
N GLY A 237 8.68 25.14 2.27
CA GLY A 237 9.36 24.02 2.95
C GLY A 237 8.46 23.32 3.97
N SER A 238 7.71 24.08 4.78
CA SER A 238 6.79 23.52 5.77
C SER A 238 5.64 22.73 5.13
N SER A 239 5.03 23.26 4.06
CA SER A 239 3.94 22.57 3.36
C SER A 239 4.38 21.25 2.73
N TRP A 240 5.59 21.22 2.17
CA TRP A 240 6.19 19.99 1.65
C TRP A 240 6.45 18.98 2.79
N ALA A 241 7.02 19.41 3.91
CA ALA A 241 7.30 18.54 5.06
C ALA A 241 6.01 17.96 5.68
N GLU A 242 4.94 18.76 5.79
CA GLU A 242 3.64 18.29 6.28
C GLU A 242 3.03 17.21 5.36
N SER A 243 3.11 17.40 4.05
CA SER A 243 2.60 16.42 3.08
C SER A 243 3.35 15.08 3.19
N GLN A 244 4.67 15.12 3.37
CA GLN A 244 5.49 13.92 3.59
C GLN A 244 5.16 13.21 4.91
N LEU A 245 4.95 13.96 6.01
CA LEU A 245 4.57 13.41 7.31
C LEU A 245 3.20 12.71 7.28
N ILE A 246 2.22 13.26 6.54
CA ILE A 246 0.91 12.63 6.37
C ILE A 246 1.06 11.28 5.63
N GLY A 247 1.82 11.25 4.54
CA GLY A 247 2.10 10.01 3.81
C GLY A 247 2.77 8.95 4.67
N PHE A 248 3.80 9.33 5.44
CA PHE A 248 4.53 8.42 6.32
C PHE A 248 3.67 7.87 7.48
N ARG A 249 2.82 8.71 8.09
CA ARG A 249 1.90 8.26 9.16
C ARG A 249 0.92 7.21 8.63
N ARG A 250 0.32 7.46 7.46
CA ARG A 250 -0.60 6.53 6.81
C ARG A 250 0.06 5.18 6.54
N LEU A 251 1.32 5.19 6.06
CA LEU A 251 2.15 4.00 5.87
C LEU A 251 2.37 3.23 7.17
N SER A 252 2.78 3.93 8.23
CA SER A 252 3.13 3.33 9.51
C SER A 252 1.90 2.74 10.22
N GLU A 253 0.78 3.46 10.24
CA GLU A 253 -0.47 2.99 10.85
C GLU A 253 -1.00 1.73 10.17
N LEU A 254 -0.96 1.70 8.84
CA LEU A 254 -1.39 0.52 8.08
C LEU A 254 -0.45 -0.66 8.32
N HIS A 255 0.87 -0.43 8.34
CA HIS A 255 1.84 -1.49 8.61
C HIS A 255 1.58 -2.16 9.97
N ILE A 256 1.38 -1.36 11.03
CA ILE A 256 1.09 -1.88 12.37
C ILE A 256 -0.17 -2.73 12.35
N ARG A 257 -1.28 -2.23 11.78
CA ARG A 257 -2.53 -2.98 11.72
C ARG A 257 -2.40 -4.31 10.96
N LEU A 258 -1.76 -4.30 9.79
CA LEU A 258 -1.60 -5.51 8.98
C LEU A 258 -0.70 -6.55 9.67
N VAL A 259 0.36 -6.11 10.36
CA VAL A 259 1.24 -7.02 11.12
C VAL A 259 0.51 -7.59 12.34
N ASP A 260 -0.18 -6.75 13.11
CA ASP A 260 -0.98 -7.20 14.27
C ASP A 260 -2.05 -8.20 13.84
N HIS A 261 -2.74 -7.95 12.72
CA HIS A 261 -3.72 -8.87 12.15
C HIS A 261 -3.11 -10.22 11.75
N ALA A 262 -1.92 -10.19 11.13
CA ALA A 262 -1.20 -11.41 10.75
C ALA A 262 -0.72 -12.22 11.96
N LEU A 263 -0.23 -11.55 13.02
CA LEU A 263 0.26 -12.19 14.24
C LEU A 263 -0.87 -12.71 15.15
N ALA A 264 -2.04 -12.09 15.12
CA ALA A 264 -3.22 -12.56 15.85
C ALA A 264 -3.90 -13.80 15.23
N GLY A 265 -3.35 -14.35 14.14
CA GLY A 265 -3.94 -15.49 13.43
C GLY A 265 -5.20 -15.11 12.64
N GLY A 266 -5.30 -13.87 12.17
CA GLY A 266 -6.45 -13.38 11.39
C GLY A 266 -6.67 -14.15 10.08
N SER A 267 -7.85 -14.02 9.49
CA SER A 267 -8.17 -14.69 8.22
C SER A 267 -7.54 -13.96 7.03
N LEU A 268 -7.09 -14.69 6.01
CA LEU A 268 -6.58 -14.10 4.77
C LEU A 268 -7.62 -13.20 4.08
N ASN A 269 -8.91 -13.53 4.17
CA ASN A 269 -10.00 -12.74 3.62
C ASN A 269 -10.13 -11.37 4.29
N ALA A 270 -10.03 -11.30 5.62
CA ALA A 270 -10.08 -10.05 6.35
C ALA A 270 -8.89 -9.15 6.00
N LEU A 271 -7.67 -9.70 5.96
CA LEU A 271 -6.46 -8.98 5.58
C LEU A 271 -6.55 -8.43 4.14
N VAL A 272 -7.00 -9.25 3.18
CA VAL A 272 -7.18 -8.83 1.78
C VAL A 272 -8.24 -7.75 1.65
N SER A 273 -9.33 -7.82 2.43
CA SER A 273 -10.35 -6.77 2.46
C SER A 273 -9.80 -5.44 3.00
N GLU A 274 -9.00 -5.46 4.07
CA GLU A 274 -8.38 -4.26 4.64
C GLU A 274 -7.38 -3.63 3.66
N VAL A 275 -6.59 -4.45 2.96
CA VAL A 275 -5.67 -3.99 1.91
C VAL A 275 -6.42 -3.35 0.74
N ALA A 276 -7.52 -3.97 0.29
CA ALA A 276 -8.36 -3.45 -0.79
C ALA A 276 -8.97 -2.08 -0.44
N GLU A 277 -9.44 -1.91 0.79
CA GLU A 277 -9.99 -0.64 1.29
C GLU A 277 -8.90 0.44 1.35
N ALA A 278 -7.72 0.11 1.91
CA ALA A 278 -6.64 1.06 2.07
C ALA A 278 -6.04 1.56 0.75
N LEU A 279 -5.93 0.65 -0.24
CA LEU A 279 -5.42 0.93 -1.58
C LEU A 279 -6.52 1.40 -2.55
N ARG A 280 -7.78 1.45 -2.10
CA ARG A 280 -8.96 1.83 -2.89
C ARG A 280 -8.99 1.10 -4.23
N GLY A 281 -9.00 -0.23 -4.18
CA GLY A 281 -8.96 -1.06 -5.38
C GLY A 281 -9.38 -2.50 -5.14
N ALA A 282 -9.50 -3.25 -6.23
CA ALA A 282 -9.74 -4.68 -6.18
C ALA A 282 -8.42 -5.43 -5.94
N VAL A 283 -8.41 -6.38 -5.02
CA VAL A 283 -7.24 -7.18 -4.65
C VAL A 283 -7.54 -8.67 -4.82
N LEU A 284 -6.60 -9.43 -5.35
CA LEU A 284 -6.70 -10.88 -5.48
C LEU A 284 -5.35 -11.51 -5.12
N VAL A 285 -5.37 -12.50 -4.24
CA VAL A 285 -4.22 -13.32 -3.90
C VAL A 285 -4.38 -14.68 -4.57
N ARG A 286 -3.36 -15.12 -5.30
CA ARG A 286 -3.29 -16.43 -5.95
C ARG A 286 -2.14 -17.26 -5.39
N ASP A 287 -2.29 -18.57 -5.31
CA ASP A 287 -1.19 -19.49 -5.01
C ASP A 287 -0.21 -19.60 -6.19
N MET A 288 0.82 -20.43 -6.04
CA MET A 288 1.85 -20.65 -7.06
C MET A 288 1.32 -21.46 -8.26
N GLU A 289 0.22 -22.17 -8.10
CA GLU A 289 -0.55 -22.82 -9.15
C GLU A 289 -1.58 -21.89 -9.82
N HIS A 290 -1.53 -20.59 -9.49
CA HIS A 290 -2.42 -19.52 -9.98
C HIS A 290 -3.89 -19.67 -9.60
N ARG A 291 -4.21 -20.47 -8.59
CA ARG A 291 -5.56 -20.60 -8.05
C ARG A 291 -5.84 -19.47 -7.05
N PRO A 292 -7.06 -18.93 -7.02
CA PRO A 292 -7.40 -17.86 -6.08
C PRO A 292 -7.41 -18.40 -4.64
N LEU A 293 -6.62 -17.78 -3.76
CA LEU A 293 -6.63 -18.04 -2.31
C LEU A 293 -7.66 -17.14 -1.60
N SER A 294 -7.72 -15.88 -1.99
CA SER A 294 -8.61 -14.86 -1.41
C SER A 294 -8.70 -13.66 -2.35
N GLY A 295 -9.80 -12.92 -2.30
CA GLY A 295 -9.99 -11.71 -3.09
C GLY A 295 -11.04 -10.77 -2.51
N SER A 296 -10.89 -9.49 -2.80
CA SER A 296 -11.86 -8.44 -2.51
C SER A 296 -12.02 -7.56 -3.74
N GLY A 297 -13.26 -7.41 -4.23
CA GLY A 297 -13.55 -6.76 -5.51
C GLY A 297 -13.29 -7.66 -6.74
N THR A 298 -13.38 -7.07 -7.93
CA THR A 298 -13.18 -7.79 -9.21
C THR A 298 -12.01 -7.18 -9.97
N ILE A 299 -11.00 -8.00 -10.27
CA ILE A 299 -9.90 -7.59 -11.15
C ILE A 299 -10.38 -7.71 -12.60
N PRO A 300 -10.14 -6.70 -13.46
CA PRO A 300 -10.50 -6.77 -14.87
C PRO A 300 -9.97 -8.02 -15.55
N ALA A 301 -10.74 -8.60 -16.46
CA ALA A 301 -10.30 -9.75 -17.24
C ALA A 301 -9.07 -9.35 -18.08
N ALA A 302 -7.92 -9.91 -17.72
CA ALA A 302 -6.66 -9.78 -18.43
C ALA A 302 -6.32 -11.12 -19.08
N ASP A 303 -5.53 -11.08 -20.15
CA ASP A 303 -5.00 -12.29 -20.79
C ASP A 303 -4.11 -13.06 -19.78
N ASP A 304 -4.40 -14.34 -19.57
CA ASP A 304 -3.63 -15.19 -18.65
C ASP A 304 -2.14 -15.22 -19.03
N ALA A 305 -1.80 -15.13 -20.32
CA ALA A 305 -0.41 -15.06 -20.76
C ALA A 305 0.29 -13.77 -20.30
N GLU A 306 -0.42 -12.65 -20.29
CA GLU A 306 0.08 -11.35 -19.84
C GLU A 306 0.26 -11.34 -18.31
N VAL A 307 -0.73 -11.84 -17.56
CA VAL A 307 -0.65 -11.99 -16.10
C VAL A 307 0.54 -12.87 -15.71
N LEU A 308 0.73 -14.01 -16.37
CA LEU A 308 1.87 -14.90 -16.14
C LEU A 308 3.22 -14.23 -16.44
N GLY A 309 3.27 -13.41 -17.50
CA GLY A 309 4.46 -12.61 -17.83
C GLY A 309 4.79 -11.56 -16.78
N ALA A 310 3.77 -10.85 -16.29
CA ALA A 310 3.89 -9.88 -15.21
C ALA A 310 4.36 -10.55 -13.91
N CYS A 311 3.76 -11.68 -13.54
CA CYS A 311 4.17 -12.47 -12.37
C CYS A 311 5.65 -12.83 -12.44
N ARG A 312 6.11 -13.45 -13.54
CA ARG A 312 7.54 -13.80 -13.72
C ARG A 312 8.47 -12.60 -13.56
N THR A 313 8.08 -11.46 -14.12
CA THR A 313 8.88 -10.23 -14.05
C THR A 313 8.94 -9.68 -12.63
N ALA A 314 7.81 -9.67 -11.92
CA ALA A 314 7.72 -9.20 -10.55
C ALA A 314 8.46 -10.10 -9.58
N SER A 315 8.35 -11.43 -9.72
CA SER A 315 9.11 -12.41 -8.94
C SER A 315 10.62 -12.28 -9.18
N ALA A 316 11.05 -12.13 -10.45
CA ALA A 316 12.46 -11.97 -10.80
C ALA A 316 13.07 -10.69 -10.21
N ARG A 317 12.30 -9.60 -10.15
CA ARG A 317 12.75 -8.31 -9.61
C ARG A 317 12.47 -8.14 -8.11
N ARG A 318 11.64 -9.00 -7.51
CA ARG A 318 11.08 -8.84 -6.16
C ARG A 318 10.48 -7.45 -5.92
N MET A 319 9.78 -6.93 -6.94
CA MET A 319 9.20 -5.59 -6.90
C MET A 319 7.80 -5.60 -7.52
N PRO A 320 6.94 -4.64 -7.13
CA PRO A 320 5.69 -4.39 -7.81
C PRO A 320 5.91 -4.07 -9.30
N ILE A 321 5.13 -4.68 -10.17
CA ILE A 321 5.13 -4.41 -11.61
C ILE A 321 3.72 -4.07 -12.05
N ALA A 322 3.56 -2.91 -12.69
CA ALA A 322 2.34 -2.54 -13.39
C ALA A 322 2.30 -3.21 -14.77
N PHE A 323 1.11 -3.67 -15.18
CA PHE A 323 0.85 -4.25 -16.50
C PHE A 323 -0.58 -3.95 -16.96
N GLY A 324 -0.88 -4.18 -18.25
CA GLY A 324 -2.19 -3.90 -18.85
C GLY A 324 -2.66 -2.46 -18.63
N THR A 325 -3.95 -2.28 -18.32
CA THR A 325 -4.61 -0.98 -18.12
C THR A 325 -4.54 -0.49 -16.66
N GLY A 326 -3.41 -0.71 -15.97
CA GLY A 326 -3.17 -0.18 -14.62
C GLY A 326 -3.26 -1.20 -13.48
N THR A 327 -3.23 -2.51 -13.78
CA THR A 327 -3.17 -3.56 -12.76
C THR A 327 -1.73 -3.78 -12.31
N TRP A 328 -1.54 -4.01 -11.03
CA TRP A 328 -0.26 -4.26 -10.40
C TRP A 328 -0.16 -5.71 -9.95
N VAL A 329 1.05 -6.26 -10.05
CA VAL A 329 1.39 -7.58 -9.53
C VAL A 329 2.58 -7.47 -8.58
N VAL A 330 2.48 -8.17 -7.46
CA VAL A 330 3.53 -8.23 -6.43
C VAL A 330 3.71 -9.68 -5.97
N PRO A 331 4.95 -10.18 -5.92
CA PRO A 331 5.21 -11.49 -5.33
C PRO A 331 5.06 -11.43 -3.80
N VAL A 332 4.38 -12.42 -3.23
CA VAL A 332 4.23 -12.61 -1.79
C VAL A 332 5.31 -13.59 -1.33
N THR A 333 6.40 -13.05 -0.77
CA THR A 333 7.59 -13.85 -0.46
C THR A 333 7.89 -13.89 1.03
N ALA A 334 8.23 -15.07 1.56
CA ALA A 334 8.85 -15.25 2.87
C ALA A 334 10.32 -15.63 2.70
N GLY A 335 11.23 -14.68 2.95
CA GLY A 335 12.65 -14.86 2.70
C GLY A 335 12.93 -15.05 1.20
N ASN A 336 13.33 -16.26 0.80
CA ASN A 336 13.58 -16.62 -0.60
C ASN A 336 12.47 -17.48 -1.23
N GLU A 337 11.49 -17.90 -0.44
CA GLU A 337 10.36 -18.69 -0.92
C GLU A 337 9.23 -17.75 -1.35
N GLU A 338 8.69 -17.98 -2.54
CA GLU A 338 7.48 -17.32 -3.02
C GLU A 338 6.28 -18.17 -2.65
N LEU A 339 5.36 -17.60 -1.88
CA LEU A 339 4.21 -18.32 -1.31
C LEU A 339 2.95 -18.14 -2.14
N ALA A 340 2.83 -16.98 -2.77
CA ALA A 340 1.67 -16.52 -3.50
C ALA A 340 2.03 -15.31 -4.39
N VAL A 341 1.08 -14.85 -5.18
CA VAL A 341 1.15 -13.57 -5.90
C VAL A 341 -0.07 -12.74 -5.54
N LEU A 342 0.14 -11.45 -5.27
CA LEU A 342 -0.90 -10.46 -5.03
C LEU A 342 -1.09 -9.61 -6.29
N LEU A 343 -2.33 -9.52 -6.75
CA LEU A 343 -2.78 -8.63 -7.82
C LEU A 343 -3.59 -7.48 -7.20
N LEU A 344 -3.35 -6.25 -7.66
CA LEU A 344 -4.13 -5.07 -7.31
C LEU A 344 -4.58 -4.37 -8.58
N HIS A 345 -5.88 -4.07 -8.68
CA HIS A 345 -6.40 -3.11 -9.66
C HIS A 345 -6.95 -1.88 -8.92
N PRO A 346 -6.19 -0.77 -8.86
CA PRO A 346 -6.58 0.41 -8.11
C PRO A 346 -7.66 1.20 -8.87
N HIS A 347 -8.61 1.82 -8.16
CA HIS A 347 -9.65 2.65 -8.78
C HIS A 347 -9.10 3.98 -9.32
N GLU A 348 -8.01 4.47 -8.72
CA GLU A 348 -7.26 5.65 -9.14
C GLU A 348 -5.77 5.30 -9.27
N PRO A 349 -4.99 6.02 -10.08
CA PRO A 349 -3.54 5.81 -10.14
C PRO A 349 -2.91 5.89 -8.73
N LEU A 350 -1.96 4.98 -8.45
CA LEU A 350 -1.27 4.98 -7.16
C LEU A 350 -0.51 6.29 -6.96
N ASP A 351 -0.65 6.88 -5.77
CA ASP A 351 0.16 8.00 -5.31
C ASP A 351 1.59 7.54 -4.98
N ASP A 352 2.46 8.46 -4.61
CA ASP A 352 3.87 8.18 -4.25
C ASP A 352 4.01 7.15 -3.10
N VAL A 353 2.92 6.91 -2.37
CA VAL A 353 2.85 6.01 -1.21
C VAL A 353 2.24 4.65 -1.56
N GLY A 354 1.55 4.53 -2.69
CA GLY A 354 0.83 3.33 -3.11
C GLY A 354 1.73 2.12 -3.39
N GLU A 355 2.86 2.29 -4.07
CA GLU A 355 3.80 1.19 -4.32
C GLU A 355 4.45 0.67 -3.02
N PRO A 356 4.95 1.52 -2.10
CA PRO A 356 5.36 1.08 -0.76
C PRO A 356 4.28 0.34 0.02
N LEU A 357 3.03 0.84 0.00
CA LEU A 357 1.89 0.18 0.66
C LEU A 357 1.62 -1.20 0.10
N LEU A 358 1.70 -1.35 -1.23
CA LEU A 358 1.50 -2.63 -1.90
C LEU A 358 2.56 -3.67 -1.49
N ARG A 359 3.83 -3.25 -1.35
CA ARG A 359 4.90 -4.10 -0.81
C ARG A 359 4.62 -4.54 0.63
N LEU A 360 4.18 -3.62 1.48
CA LEU A 360 3.85 -3.95 2.87
C LEU A 360 2.68 -4.93 2.96
N ALA A 361 1.64 -4.73 2.16
CA ALA A 361 0.52 -5.64 2.07
C ALA A 361 0.97 -7.07 1.74
N ALA A 362 1.83 -7.23 0.73
CA ALA A 362 2.37 -8.53 0.37
C ALA A 362 3.26 -9.14 1.45
N GLN A 363 4.04 -8.34 2.18
CA GLN A 363 4.83 -8.83 3.33
C GLN A 363 3.91 -9.33 4.45
N SER A 364 2.87 -8.58 4.80
CA SER A 364 1.91 -9.00 5.83
C SER A 364 1.15 -10.26 5.44
N ILE A 365 0.77 -10.40 4.17
CA ILE A 365 0.17 -11.63 3.65
C ILE A 365 1.19 -12.79 3.72
N ALA A 366 2.46 -12.56 3.39
CA ALA A 366 3.49 -13.58 3.51
C ALA A 366 3.68 -14.06 4.95
N VAL A 367 3.68 -13.14 5.92
CA VAL A 367 3.74 -13.45 7.35
C VAL A 367 2.54 -14.28 7.76
N LEU A 368 1.33 -13.88 7.38
CA LEU A 368 0.12 -14.63 7.72
C LEU A 368 0.15 -16.06 7.15
N LEU A 369 0.54 -16.21 5.89
CA LEU A 369 0.67 -17.53 5.25
C LEU A 369 1.73 -18.40 5.93
N GLN A 370 2.84 -17.81 6.41
CA GLN A 370 3.86 -18.52 7.19
C GLN A 370 3.35 -18.95 8.57
N VAL A 371 2.64 -18.08 9.28
CA VAL A 371 2.03 -18.41 10.58
C VAL A 371 1.06 -19.59 10.42
N GLN A 372 0.16 -19.53 9.43
CA GLN A 372 -0.79 -20.60 9.15
C GLN A 372 -0.10 -21.92 8.75
N ARG A 373 0.96 -21.85 7.93
CA ARG A 373 1.77 -23.04 7.58
C ARG A 373 2.48 -23.61 8.82
N GLY A 374 3.00 -22.76 9.70
CA GLY A 374 3.66 -23.15 10.95
C GLY A 374 2.71 -23.86 11.91
N GLU A 375 1.51 -23.33 12.12
CA GLU A 375 0.46 -23.98 12.92
C GLU A 375 0.05 -25.34 12.33
N ALA A 376 -0.16 -25.40 11.02
CA ALA A 376 -0.49 -26.65 10.34
C ALA A 376 0.64 -27.69 10.41
N ALA A 377 1.90 -27.25 10.32
CA ALA A 377 3.08 -28.12 10.48
C ALA A 377 3.24 -28.59 11.94
N ALA A 378 3.01 -27.74 12.92
CA ALA A 378 3.08 -28.07 14.34
C ALA A 378 1.97 -29.03 14.80
N ALA A 379 0.79 -28.98 14.17
CA ALA A 379 -0.31 -29.92 14.42
C ALA A 379 -0.12 -31.29 13.73
N SER A 380 0.76 -31.39 12.72
CA SER A 380 0.94 -32.61 11.92
C SER A 380 1.42 -33.83 12.73
N PRO A 381 2.43 -33.73 13.64
CA PRO A 381 2.84 -34.86 14.45
C PRO A 381 1.72 -35.40 15.34
N PHE A 382 0.88 -34.52 15.90
CA PHE A 382 -0.23 -34.93 16.76
C PHE A 382 -1.38 -35.58 15.99
N ARG A 383 -1.62 -35.16 14.74
CA ARG A 383 -2.59 -35.80 13.83
C ARG A 383 -2.10 -37.18 13.39
N ASP A 384 -0.84 -37.27 12.97
CA ASP A 384 -0.22 -38.54 12.57
C ASP A 384 -0.22 -39.51 13.79
N GLU A 385 0.20 -39.08 14.98
CA GLU A 385 0.16 -39.88 16.23
C GLU A 385 -1.26 -40.32 16.63
N LEU A 386 -2.27 -39.46 16.47
CA LEU A 386 -3.66 -39.84 16.76
C LEU A 386 -4.12 -41.01 15.89
N PHE A 387 -3.78 -40.99 14.59
CA PHE A 387 -4.17 -42.08 13.71
C PHE A 387 -3.37 -43.35 13.96
N GLU A 388 -2.07 -43.22 14.18
CA GLU A 388 -1.21 -44.33 14.63
C GLU A 388 -1.79 -45.01 15.88
N ASP A 389 -2.21 -44.24 16.89
CA ASP A 389 -2.84 -44.77 18.10
C ASP A 389 -4.17 -45.50 17.80
N LEU A 390 -4.96 -44.99 16.85
CA LEU A 390 -6.21 -45.63 16.40
C LEU A 390 -5.95 -46.95 15.67
N LEU A 391 -4.81 -47.07 14.98
CA LEU A 391 -4.41 -48.29 14.26
C LEU A 391 -3.78 -49.35 15.18
N VAL A 392 -3.06 -48.94 16.23
CA VAL A 392 -2.27 -49.84 17.09
C VAL A 392 -2.99 -50.21 18.39
N ALA A 393 -3.77 -49.29 19.00
CA ALA A 393 -4.25 -49.43 20.37
C ALA A 393 -5.78 -49.22 20.52
N PRO A 394 -6.62 -50.13 19.99
CA PRO A 394 -8.08 -50.04 20.10
C PRO A 394 -8.62 -50.19 21.54
N HIS A 395 -7.78 -50.60 22.50
CA HIS A 395 -8.21 -50.89 23.87
C HIS A 395 -8.41 -49.64 24.76
N ARG A 396 -8.16 -48.43 24.24
CA ARG A 396 -8.55 -47.19 24.94
C ARG A 396 -10.04 -46.90 24.68
N PRO A 397 -10.77 -46.33 25.66
CA PRO A 397 -12.17 -46.00 25.46
C PRO A 397 -12.35 -45.02 24.28
N ALA A 398 -13.26 -45.31 23.35
CA ALA A 398 -13.59 -44.44 22.19
C ALA A 398 -13.75 -42.96 22.55
N LYS A 399 -14.31 -42.66 23.73
CA LYS A 399 -14.48 -41.30 24.25
C LYS A 399 -13.16 -40.50 24.31
N GLN A 400 -12.04 -41.14 24.63
CA GLN A 400 -10.73 -40.46 24.69
C GLN A 400 -10.23 -40.07 23.29
N PHE A 401 -10.44 -40.95 22.31
CA PHE A 401 -10.09 -40.67 20.91
C PHE A 401 -10.97 -39.57 20.32
N ILE A 402 -12.28 -39.58 20.58
CA ILE A 402 -13.21 -38.52 20.15
C ILE A 402 -12.78 -37.17 20.75
N GLN A 403 -12.39 -37.13 22.03
CA GLN A 403 -11.92 -35.89 22.66
C GLN A 403 -10.60 -35.38 22.06
N ARG A 404 -9.64 -36.27 21.76
CA ARG A 404 -8.38 -35.90 21.09
C ARG A 404 -8.63 -35.42 19.65
N ALA A 405 -9.50 -36.11 18.90
CA ALA A 405 -9.86 -35.76 17.54
C ALA A 405 -10.55 -34.38 17.47
N ARG A 406 -11.49 -34.09 18.37
CA ARG A 406 -12.16 -32.78 18.46
C ARG A 406 -11.18 -31.63 18.71
N ARG A 407 -10.11 -31.83 19.49
CA ARG A 407 -9.05 -30.82 19.69
C ARG A 407 -8.24 -30.55 18.43
N LEU A 408 -8.22 -31.50 17.50
CA LEU A 408 -7.58 -31.38 16.20
C LEU A 408 -8.58 -31.04 15.08
N SER A 409 -9.81 -30.65 15.44
CA SER A 409 -10.93 -30.35 14.55
C SER A 409 -11.35 -31.51 13.64
N ILE A 410 -11.27 -32.74 14.14
CA ILE A 410 -11.70 -33.97 13.45
C ILE A 410 -12.88 -34.58 14.19
N ASP A 411 -13.94 -34.90 13.45
CA ASP A 411 -15.20 -35.40 13.98
C ASP A 411 -15.35 -36.90 13.70
N LEU A 412 -14.81 -37.76 14.58
CA LEU A 412 -14.83 -39.22 14.44
C LEU A 412 -16.23 -39.86 14.59
N GLU A 413 -17.27 -39.07 14.88
CA GLU A 413 -18.65 -39.58 15.01
C GLU A 413 -19.39 -39.61 13.66
N ARG A 414 -18.81 -39.02 12.61
CA ARG A 414 -19.30 -39.15 11.23
C ARG A 414 -18.89 -40.48 10.60
N PRO A 415 -19.54 -40.91 9.51
CA PRO A 415 -19.04 -42.02 8.70
C PRO A 415 -17.66 -41.71 8.11
N HIS A 416 -16.70 -42.62 8.29
CA HIS A 416 -15.36 -42.55 7.72
C HIS A 416 -15.02 -43.81 6.93
N VAL A 417 -14.21 -43.66 5.90
CA VAL A 417 -13.59 -44.75 5.16
C VAL A 417 -12.10 -44.78 5.50
N VAL A 418 -11.55 -45.99 5.65
CA VAL A 418 -10.10 -46.20 5.69
C VAL A 418 -9.62 -46.58 4.31
N VAL A 419 -8.62 -45.86 3.79
CA VAL A 419 -7.99 -46.11 2.49
C VAL A 419 -6.52 -46.42 2.69
N VAL A 420 -6.04 -47.56 2.19
CA VAL A 420 -4.65 -47.98 2.25
C VAL A 420 -4.09 -48.01 0.84
N ILE A 421 -2.92 -47.41 0.68
CA ILE A 421 -2.31 -47.11 -0.61
C ILE A 421 -0.90 -47.69 -0.62
N ARG A 422 -0.58 -48.50 -1.63
CA ARG A 422 0.78 -48.96 -1.89
C ARG A 422 1.28 -48.40 -3.22
N PRO A 423 2.11 -47.34 -3.18
CA PRO A 423 2.80 -46.84 -4.36
C PRO A 423 3.98 -47.76 -4.74
N GLU A 424 4.04 -48.20 -6.00
CA GLU A 424 5.11 -49.10 -6.47
C GLU A 424 6.52 -48.45 -6.43
N GLY A 425 6.60 -47.12 -6.45
CA GLY A 425 7.84 -46.34 -6.25
C GLY A 425 8.19 -46.02 -4.79
N GLY A 426 7.43 -46.54 -3.81
CA GLY A 426 7.62 -46.33 -2.38
C GLY A 426 6.77 -45.18 -1.80
N ALA A 427 6.43 -45.29 -0.50
CA ALA A 427 5.51 -44.38 0.20
C ALA A 427 6.15 -43.08 0.71
N GLN A 428 7.40 -42.80 0.34
CA GLN A 428 8.15 -41.62 0.80
C GLN A 428 8.14 -40.49 -0.24
N GLY A 429 8.71 -39.34 0.14
CA GLY A 429 8.86 -38.19 -0.77
C GLY A 429 7.52 -37.65 -1.26
N ARG A 430 7.33 -37.59 -2.58
CA ARG A 430 6.13 -37.00 -3.22
C ARG A 430 4.82 -37.64 -2.75
N ALA A 431 4.81 -38.95 -2.53
CA ALA A 431 3.61 -39.67 -2.07
C ALA A 431 3.23 -39.27 -0.63
N ALA A 432 4.22 -39.17 0.27
CA ALA A 432 4.01 -38.73 1.64
C ALA A 432 3.53 -37.27 1.70
N SER A 433 4.13 -36.37 0.92
CA SER A 433 3.73 -34.97 0.83
C SER A 433 2.30 -34.81 0.31
N TRP A 434 1.94 -35.58 -0.73
CA TRP A 434 0.58 -35.59 -1.25
C TRP A 434 -0.41 -36.09 -0.19
N ALA A 435 -0.12 -37.20 0.48
CA ALA A 435 -1.03 -37.76 1.48
C ALA A 435 -1.32 -36.78 2.62
N ALA A 436 -0.32 -35.99 3.04
CA ALA A 436 -0.50 -34.94 4.04
C ALA A 436 -1.44 -33.82 3.56
N ALA A 437 -1.26 -33.38 2.31
CA ALA A 437 -2.11 -32.36 1.71
C ALA A 437 -3.54 -32.89 1.48
N TYR A 438 -3.68 -34.11 0.97
CA TYR A 438 -4.96 -34.73 0.66
C TYR A 438 -5.78 -34.97 1.93
N ALA A 439 -5.19 -35.57 2.98
CA ALA A 439 -5.87 -35.78 4.25
C ALA A 439 -6.36 -34.45 4.84
N ARG A 440 -5.54 -33.39 4.82
CA ARG A 440 -5.97 -32.06 5.29
C ARG A 440 -7.12 -31.48 4.48
N ARG A 441 -7.05 -31.56 3.14
CA ARG A 441 -8.10 -31.04 2.25
C ARG A 441 -9.44 -31.74 2.48
N MET A 442 -9.40 -33.01 2.87
CA MET A 442 -10.57 -33.84 3.12
C MET A 442 -10.97 -33.92 4.60
N ASP A 443 -10.42 -33.07 5.49
CA ASP A 443 -10.64 -33.13 6.95
C ASP A 443 -10.37 -34.51 7.58
N GLY A 444 -9.43 -35.26 6.99
CA GLY A 444 -9.03 -36.59 7.38
C GLY A 444 -7.70 -36.69 8.12
N LEU A 445 -7.32 -37.93 8.44
CA LEU A 445 -6.03 -38.31 9.03
C LEU A 445 -5.18 -39.11 8.04
N ARG A 446 -3.87 -39.13 8.26
CA ARG A 446 -2.94 -39.97 7.51
C ARG A 446 -1.94 -40.67 8.42
N SER A 447 -1.39 -41.77 7.94
CA SER A 447 -0.32 -42.56 8.56
C SER A 447 0.53 -43.18 7.46
N ILE A 448 1.80 -43.44 7.73
CA ILE A 448 2.70 -44.14 6.82
C ILE A 448 3.38 -45.27 7.61
N GLN A 449 3.02 -46.50 7.28
CA GLN A 449 3.55 -47.70 7.93
C GLN A 449 3.85 -48.77 6.89
N ASN A 450 4.94 -49.52 7.09
CA ASN A 450 5.29 -50.70 6.28
C ASN A 450 5.33 -50.46 4.76
N GLY A 451 5.68 -49.23 4.34
CA GLY A 451 5.71 -48.87 2.92
C GLY A 451 4.34 -48.59 2.28
N CYS A 452 3.28 -48.54 3.08
CA CYS A 452 1.94 -48.13 2.68
C CYS A 452 1.57 -46.78 3.31
N ILE A 453 0.68 -46.05 2.66
CA ILE A 453 0.03 -44.85 3.19
C ILE A 453 -1.39 -45.23 3.58
N ALA A 454 -1.76 -44.99 4.83
CA ALA A 454 -3.13 -45.14 5.30
C ALA A 454 -3.78 -43.74 5.43
N LEU A 455 -5.03 -43.62 5.02
CA LEU A 455 -5.87 -42.43 5.16
C LEU A 455 -7.16 -42.79 5.89
N LEU A 456 -7.62 -41.91 6.77
CA LEU A 456 -8.97 -41.93 7.32
C LEU A 456 -9.71 -40.71 6.80
N LEU A 457 -10.75 -40.92 5.99
CA LEU A 457 -11.46 -39.86 5.28
C LEU A 457 -12.93 -39.83 5.68
N PRO A 458 -13.53 -38.67 5.96
CA PRO A 458 -14.97 -38.55 6.20
C PRO A 458 -15.73 -38.83 4.89
N ALA A 459 -16.25 -40.04 4.76
CA ALA A 459 -16.91 -40.55 3.56
C ALA A 459 -17.84 -41.72 3.90
N ALA A 460 -18.82 -41.95 3.04
CA ALA A 460 -19.76 -43.07 3.18
C ALA A 460 -19.46 -44.23 2.21
N ASP A 461 -18.74 -43.98 1.12
CA ASP A 461 -18.49 -44.94 0.04
C ASP A 461 -16.99 -45.24 -0.05
N SER A 462 -16.62 -46.49 0.22
CA SER A 462 -15.23 -46.94 0.23
C SER A 462 -14.66 -47.12 -1.17
N SER A 463 -15.45 -47.64 -2.12
CA SER A 463 -15.06 -47.83 -3.52
C SER A 463 -14.80 -46.48 -4.20
N ALA A 464 -15.72 -45.52 -4.07
CA ALA A 464 -15.56 -44.18 -4.63
C ALA A 464 -14.34 -43.44 -4.04
N SER A 465 -14.08 -43.61 -2.74
CA SER A 465 -12.92 -43.02 -2.07
C SER A 465 -11.61 -43.62 -2.59
N ALA A 466 -11.56 -44.94 -2.80
CA ALA A 466 -10.40 -45.62 -3.37
C ALA A 466 -10.12 -45.16 -4.80
N GLY A 467 -11.17 -45.04 -5.62
CA GLY A 467 -11.09 -44.56 -6.99
C GLY A 467 -10.59 -43.11 -7.08
N ALA A 468 -11.11 -42.21 -6.24
CA ALA A 468 -10.67 -40.81 -6.19
C ALA A 468 -9.18 -40.67 -5.82
N VAL A 469 -8.73 -41.43 -4.82
CA VAL A 469 -7.32 -41.47 -4.40
C VAL A 469 -6.42 -42.00 -5.52
N SER A 470 -6.81 -43.10 -6.17
CA SER A 470 -6.04 -43.68 -7.28
C SER A 470 -5.95 -42.73 -8.47
N ALA A 471 -7.06 -42.07 -8.84
CA ALA A 471 -7.14 -41.14 -9.96
C ALA A 471 -6.26 -39.89 -9.77
N GLU A 472 -6.12 -39.38 -8.54
CA GLU A 472 -5.29 -38.22 -8.26
C GLU A 472 -3.80 -38.57 -8.09
N LEU A 473 -3.50 -39.68 -7.42
CA LEU A 473 -2.12 -40.01 -7.04
C LEU A 473 -1.33 -40.65 -8.19
N THR A 474 -1.96 -41.44 -9.06
CA THR A 474 -1.28 -42.11 -10.18
C THR A 474 -0.59 -41.12 -11.13
N PRO A 475 -1.27 -40.06 -11.63
CA PRO A 475 -0.63 -39.08 -12.51
C PRO A 475 0.49 -38.28 -11.81
N LEU A 476 0.33 -38.01 -10.51
CA LEU A 476 1.30 -37.23 -9.74
C LEU A 476 2.64 -37.97 -9.57
N LEU A 477 2.59 -39.28 -9.32
CA LEU A 477 3.80 -40.07 -9.10
C LEU A 477 4.43 -40.55 -10.41
N GLY A 478 3.62 -40.74 -11.46
CA GLY A 478 4.08 -41.23 -12.76
C GLY A 478 4.27 -42.75 -12.81
N HIS A 479 3.75 -43.48 -11.82
CA HIS A 479 3.73 -44.94 -11.75
C HIS A 479 2.43 -45.42 -11.09
N PRO A 480 2.03 -46.69 -11.29
CA PRO A 480 0.80 -47.25 -10.70
C PRO A 480 0.80 -47.19 -9.17
N VAL A 481 -0.40 -47.05 -8.59
CA VAL A 481 -0.65 -47.17 -7.15
C VAL A 481 -1.79 -48.14 -6.91
N THR A 482 -1.58 -49.11 -6.04
CA THR A 482 -2.62 -50.07 -5.66
C THR A 482 -3.33 -49.56 -4.42
N VAL A 483 -4.66 -49.56 -4.42
CA VAL A 483 -5.47 -48.94 -3.35
C VAL A 483 -6.53 -49.91 -2.82
N GLY A 484 -6.49 -50.21 -1.53
CA GLY A 484 -7.56 -50.93 -0.83
C GLY A 484 -8.35 -49.96 0.04
N ALA A 485 -9.67 -50.10 0.13
CA ALA A 485 -10.48 -49.29 1.03
C ALA A 485 -11.52 -50.12 1.78
N ALA A 486 -11.96 -49.67 2.96
CA ALA A 486 -13.00 -50.32 3.73
C ALA A 486 -13.75 -49.32 4.63
N GLY A 487 -14.94 -49.71 5.06
CA GLY A 487 -15.91 -48.86 5.75
C GLY A 487 -17.21 -48.71 4.94
N PRO A 488 -18.10 -47.80 5.34
CA PRO A 488 -17.87 -46.74 6.31
C PRO A 488 -17.94 -47.22 7.77
N VAL A 489 -17.18 -46.56 8.65
CA VAL A 489 -17.22 -46.74 10.10
C VAL A 489 -17.55 -45.42 10.80
N SER A 490 -18.40 -45.48 11.83
CA SER A 490 -18.83 -44.29 12.60
C SER A 490 -18.39 -44.35 14.06
N SER A 491 -17.47 -45.25 14.40
CA SER A 491 -16.90 -45.39 15.74
C SER A 491 -15.39 -45.61 15.68
N PRO A 492 -14.60 -44.96 16.56
CA PRO A 492 -13.16 -45.18 16.68
C PRO A 492 -12.78 -46.65 16.86
N ASP A 493 -13.60 -47.43 17.56
CA ASP A 493 -13.31 -48.83 17.88
C ASP A 493 -13.27 -49.75 16.63
N LEU A 494 -13.91 -49.32 15.53
CA LEU A 494 -13.99 -50.06 14.28
C LEU A 494 -12.93 -49.63 13.26
N ILE A 495 -12.17 -48.55 13.52
CA ILE A 495 -11.19 -48.01 12.57
C ILE A 495 -10.05 -49.01 12.31
N GLN A 496 -9.56 -49.68 13.36
CA GLN A 496 -8.52 -50.70 13.20
C GLN A 496 -9.02 -51.87 12.34
N GLN A 497 -10.25 -52.33 12.57
CA GLN A 497 -10.87 -53.40 11.80
C GLN A 497 -10.98 -53.01 10.31
N ALA A 498 -11.50 -51.82 10.02
CA ALA A 498 -11.58 -51.29 8.66
C ALA A 498 -10.19 -51.16 8.03
N HIS A 499 -9.16 -50.76 8.79
CA HIS A 499 -7.79 -50.71 8.28
C HIS A 499 -7.27 -52.09 7.85
N GLN A 500 -7.50 -53.14 8.66
CA GLN A 500 -7.10 -54.51 8.31
C GLN A 500 -7.87 -55.05 7.11
N GLU A 501 -9.13 -54.69 6.96
CA GLU A 501 -9.95 -55.03 5.80
C GLU A 501 -9.47 -54.32 4.52
N ALA A 502 -9.14 -53.03 4.59
CA ALA A 502 -8.56 -52.28 3.48
C ALA A 502 -7.18 -52.84 3.07
N LEU A 503 -6.34 -53.23 4.04
CA LEU A 503 -5.07 -53.93 3.78
C LEU A 503 -5.29 -55.26 3.05
N ARG A 504 -6.24 -56.07 3.53
CA ARG A 504 -6.61 -57.34 2.89
C ARG A 504 -7.10 -57.16 1.45
N CYS A 505 -7.89 -56.12 1.18
CA CYS A 505 -8.32 -55.79 -0.18
C CYS A 505 -7.11 -55.43 -1.08
N LEU A 506 -6.17 -54.63 -0.55
CA LEU A 506 -4.94 -54.30 -1.25
C LEU A 506 -4.09 -55.55 -1.53
N ASP A 507 -3.89 -56.40 -0.53
CA ASP A 507 -3.10 -57.63 -0.69
C ASP A 507 -3.76 -58.63 -1.65
N ALA A 508 -5.09 -58.69 -1.68
CA ALA A 508 -5.84 -59.47 -2.65
C ALA A 508 -5.65 -58.96 -4.08
N LEU A 509 -5.72 -57.65 -4.32
CA LEU A 509 -5.43 -57.07 -5.63
C LEU A 509 -4.03 -57.42 -6.11
N VAL A 510 -3.05 -57.37 -5.22
CA VAL A 510 -1.66 -57.70 -5.53
C VAL A 510 -1.49 -59.19 -5.83
N SER A 511 -2.17 -60.05 -5.05
CA SER A 511 -2.10 -61.51 -5.23
C SER A 511 -2.81 -61.99 -6.51
N LEU A 512 -3.75 -61.20 -7.03
CA LEU A 512 -4.48 -61.45 -8.27
C LEU A 512 -3.84 -60.77 -9.50
N ASP A 513 -2.59 -60.30 -9.37
CA ASP A 513 -1.86 -59.57 -10.43
C ASP A 513 -2.56 -58.28 -10.94
N ASN A 514 -3.47 -57.71 -10.14
CA ASN A 514 -4.20 -56.46 -10.44
C ASN A 514 -3.49 -55.23 -9.83
N VAL A 515 -2.17 -55.14 -10.01
CA VAL A 515 -1.36 -54.02 -9.51
C VAL A 515 -1.76 -52.72 -10.21
N GLY A 516 -1.94 -51.64 -9.43
CA GLY A 516 -2.41 -50.35 -9.93
C GLY A 516 -3.93 -50.18 -9.95
N ALA A 517 -4.68 -51.21 -9.58
CA ALA A 517 -6.12 -51.13 -9.41
C ALA A 517 -6.51 -50.63 -8.00
N HIS A 518 -7.80 -50.36 -7.83
CA HIS A 518 -8.40 -50.04 -6.54
C HIS A 518 -9.59 -50.95 -6.28
N ALA A 519 -9.84 -51.27 -5.01
CA ALA A 519 -10.98 -52.08 -4.60
C ALA A 519 -11.35 -51.87 -3.12
N SER A 520 -12.62 -52.11 -2.85
CA SER A 520 -13.21 -52.32 -1.54
C SER A 520 -13.76 -53.75 -1.44
N PRO A 521 -14.21 -54.21 -0.25
CA PRO A 521 -14.85 -55.51 -0.10
C PRO A 521 -16.01 -55.73 -1.06
N GLU A 522 -16.76 -54.66 -1.37
CA GLU A 522 -17.92 -54.71 -2.28
C GLU A 522 -17.51 -54.96 -3.74
N ASP A 523 -16.28 -54.55 -4.12
CA ASP A 523 -15.76 -54.69 -5.48
C ASP A 523 -15.14 -56.07 -5.73
N LEU A 524 -14.83 -56.84 -4.67
CA LEU A 524 -14.11 -58.13 -4.75
C LEU A 524 -15.04 -59.35 -4.73
N GLY A 525 -16.36 -59.15 -4.82
CA GLY A 525 -17.34 -60.23 -4.92
C GLY A 525 -17.23 -61.23 -3.76
N PHE A 526 -17.09 -62.53 -4.07
CA PHE A 526 -17.00 -63.56 -3.03
C PHE A 526 -15.72 -63.47 -2.19
N LEU A 527 -14.63 -62.89 -2.74
CA LEU A 527 -13.40 -62.65 -1.99
C LEU A 527 -13.63 -61.58 -0.93
N GLY A 528 -14.47 -60.58 -1.21
CA GLY A 528 -14.90 -59.60 -0.22
C GLY A 528 -15.43 -60.24 1.06
N VAL A 529 -16.28 -61.26 0.95
CA VAL A 529 -16.83 -62.01 2.10
C VAL A 529 -15.75 -62.70 2.93
N LEU A 530 -14.67 -63.18 2.30
CA LEU A 530 -13.55 -63.83 2.99
C LEU A 530 -12.58 -62.83 3.62
N LEU A 531 -12.50 -61.62 3.07
CA LEU A 531 -11.61 -60.56 3.50
C LEU A 531 -12.25 -59.63 4.54
N SER A 532 -13.58 -59.63 4.68
CA SER A 532 -14.32 -58.88 5.69
C SER A 532 -14.46 -59.65 7.02
N ASP A 533 -14.21 -59.01 8.15
CA ASP A 533 -14.37 -59.65 9.47
C ASP A 533 -15.83 -59.93 9.85
N ASN A 534 -16.78 -59.14 9.34
CA ASN A 534 -18.21 -59.40 9.53
C ASN A 534 -18.72 -60.55 8.66
N HIS A 535 -17.90 -61.07 7.73
CA HIS A 535 -18.24 -62.16 6.82
C HIS A 535 -19.67 -62.02 6.27
N ASP A 536 -20.00 -60.84 5.72
CA ASP A 536 -21.38 -60.48 5.36
C ASP A 536 -21.87 -61.23 4.12
N ALA A 537 -22.11 -62.53 4.34
CA ALA A 537 -22.64 -63.44 3.35
C ALA A 537 -24.03 -63.00 2.89
N ALA A 538 -24.81 -62.31 3.72
CA ALA A 538 -26.15 -61.85 3.36
C ALA A 538 -26.10 -60.77 2.28
N SER A 539 -25.22 -59.78 2.42
CA SER A 539 -25.03 -58.74 1.39
C SER A 539 -24.50 -59.35 0.09
N PHE A 540 -23.54 -60.28 0.15
CA PHE A 540 -23.04 -60.98 -1.04
C PHE A 540 -24.11 -61.84 -1.73
N ILE A 541 -24.93 -62.57 -0.97
CA ILE A 541 -26.07 -63.34 -1.50
C ILE A 541 -27.06 -62.39 -2.20
N SER A 542 -27.42 -61.29 -1.55
CA SER A 542 -28.35 -60.30 -2.09
C SER A 542 -27.82 -59.67 -3.39
N ALA A 543 -26.56 -59.25 -3.39
CA ALA A 543 -25.94 -58.65 -4.58
C ALA A 543 -25.80 -59.65 -5.75
N THR A 544 -25.56 -60.93 -5.46
CA THR A 544 -25.25 -61.94 -6.50
C THR A 544 -26.50 -62.63 -7.03
N ILE A 545 -27.43 -63.03 -6.16
CA ILE A 545 -28.62 -63.81 -6.52
C ILE A 545 -29.94 -63.21 -5.99
N GLY A 546 -29.90 -62.02 -5.35
CA GLY A 546 -31.09 -61.32 -4.84
C GLY A 546 -32.23 -61.17 -5.85
N PRO A 547 -31.98 -60.76 -7.12
CA PRO A 547 -33.03 -60.69 -8.13
C PRO A 547 -33.76 -62.02 -8.38
N ILE A 548 -33.07 -63.15 -8.23
CA ILE A 548 -33.67 -64.48 -8.34
C ILE A 548 -34.47 -64.79 -7.08
N LEU A 549 -33.94 -64.50 -5.90
CA LEU A 549 -34.63 -64.71 -4.62
C LEU A 549 -35.94 -63.92 -4.55
N ASP A 550 -35.91 -62.65 -4.95
CA ASP A 550 -37.08 -61.79 -5.03
C ASP A 550 -38.11 -62.32 -6.03
N TYR A 551 -37.64 -62.80 -7.19
CA TYR A 551 -38.52 -63.38 -8.20
C TYR A 551 -39.18 -64.68 -7.72
N ASP A 552 -38.40 -65.59 -7.12
CA ASP A 552 -38.91 -66.84 -6.53
C ASP A 552 -39.93 -66.55 -5.43
N ALA A 553 -39.68 -65.55 -4.56
CA ALA A 553 -40.61 -65.13 -3.51
C ALA A 553 -41.91 -64.52 -4.07
N GLN A 554 -41.82 -63.63 -5.07
CA GLN A 554 -42.98 -62.91 -5.63
C GLN A 554 -43.84 -63.78 -6.56
N ARG A 555 -43.23 -64.70 -7.30
CA ARG A 555 -43.90 -65.51 -8.34
C ARG A 555 -44.09 -66.97 -7.93
N THR A 556 -43.62 -67.35 -6.73
CA THR A 556 -43.66 -68.73 -6.21
C THR A 556 -43.00 -69.70 -7.21
N THR A 557 -41.81 -69.35 -7.70
CA THR A 557 -41.01 -70.17 -8.62
C THR A 557 -39.87 -70.89 -7.89
N GLU A 558 -39.18 -71.78 -8.60
CA GLU A 558 -38.04 -72.55 -8.07
C GLU A 558 -36.78 -72.34 -8.96
N LEU A 559 -36.46 -71.08 -9.29
CA LEU A 559 -35.31 -70.73 -10.13
C LEU A 559 -33.98 -71.02 -9.42
N THR A 560 -33.89 -70.74 -8.12
CA THR A 560 -32.75 -71.12 -7.27
C THR A 560 -32.45 -72.62 -7.31
N ARG A 561 -33.48 -73.46 -7.11
CA ARG A 561 -33.36 -74.93 -7.23
C ARG A 561 -32.96 -75.37 -8.63
N THR A 562 -33.46 -74.67 -9.66
CA THR A 562 -33.11 -74.96 -11.05
C THR A 562 -31.63 -74.67 -11.32
N LEU A 563 -31.08 -73.59 -10.76
CA LEU A 563 -29.65 -73.28 -10.84
C LEU A 563 -28.78 -74.31 -10.13
N ASP A 564 -29.18 -74.73 -8.93
CA ASP A 564 -28.45 -75.75 -8.17
C ASP A 564 -28.30 -77.06 -8.96
N GLU A 565 -29.40 -77.56 -9.53
CA GLU A 565 -29.38 -78.80 -10.33
C GLU A 565 -28.65 -78.61 -11.67
N TYR A 566 -28.75 -77.41 -12.26
CA TYR A 566 -28.01 -77.08 -13.48
C TYR A 566 -26.49 -77.12 -13.27
N PHE A 567 -25.99 -76.52 -12.19
CA PHE A 567 -24.57 -76.57 -11.86
C PHE A 567 -24.13 -77.98 -11.43
N ALA A 568 -24.94 -78.71 -10.68
CA ALA A 568 -24.66 -80.11 -10.32
C ALA A 568 -24.56 -81.04 -11.54
N ALA A 569 -25.35 -80.75 -12.58
CA ALA A 569 -25.34 -81.46 -13.86
C ALA A 569 -24.22 -81.02 -14.82
N GLY A 570 -23.23 -80.25 -14.36
CA GLY A 570 -22.12 -79.76 -15.18
C GLY A 570 -22.54 -78.74 -16.25
N GLY A 571 -23.64 -78.03 -16.03
CA GLY A 571 -24.17 -77.05 -16.98
C GLY A 571 -25.02 -77.63 -18.12
N SER A 572 -25.57 -78.84 -17.94
CA SER A 572 -26.45 -79.49 -18.94
C SER A 572 -27.94 -79.28 -18.59
N PRO A 573 -28.73 -78.57 -19.41
CA PRO A 573 -30.17 -78.43 -19.20
C PRO A 573 -30.93 -79.76 -19.24
N THR A 574 -30.45 -80.73 -20.04
CA THR A 574 -31.07 -82.06 -20.18
C THR A 574 -30.91 -82.89 -18.91
N TYR A 575 -29.70 -82.95 -18.35
CA TYR A 575 -29.45 -83.69 -17.11
C TYR A 575 -30.08 -83.00 -15.88
N ALA A 576 -30.11 -81.66 -15.87
CA ALA A 576 -30.82 -80.91 -14.83
C ALA A 576 -32.33 -81.18 -14.86
N ALA A 577 -32.93 -81.33 -16.05
CA ALA A 577 -34.34 -81.66 -16.22
C ALA A 577 -34.71 -83.06 -15.68
N GLU A 578 -33.82 -84.05 -15.85
CA GLU A 578 -33.98 -85.39 -15.26
C GLU A 578 -34.00 -85.32 -13.73
N ALA A 579 -33.06 -84.58 -13.12
CA ALA A 579 -32.97 -84.41 -11.67
C ALA A 579 -34.15 -83.61 -11.08
N LEU A 580 -34.68 -82.64 -11.82
CA LEU A 580 -35.84 -81.82 -11.43
C LEU A 580 -37.19 -82.50 -11.74
N HIS A 581 -37.20 -83.65 -12.42
CA HIS A 581 -38.39 -84.33 -12.93
C HIS A 581 -39.31 -83.43 -13.79
N VAL A 582 -38.70 -82.62 -14.66
CA VAL A 582 -39.42 -81.73 -15.59
C VAL A 582 -38.94 -81.95 -17.03
N HIS A 583 -39.63 -81.36 -18.00
CA HIS A 583 -39.18 -81.41 -19.41
C HIS A 583 -37.95 -80.48 -19.64
N PRO A 584 -36.96 -80.85 -20.47
CA PRO A 584 -35.78 -80.02 -20.78
C PRO A 584 -36.10 -78.59 -21.24
N ASN A 585 -37.18 -78.41 -22.01
CA ASN A 585 -37.67 -77.10 -22.44
C ASN A 585 -38.04 -76.19 -21.26
N THR A 586 -38.56 -76.75 -20.17
CA THR A 586 -38.91 -76.00 -18.96
C THR A 586 -37.67 -75.48 -18.26
N VAL A 587 -36.60 -76.28 -18.17
CA VAL A 587 -35.30 -75.84 -17.63
C VAL A 587 -34.69 -74.76 -18.52
N SER A 588 -34.70 -74.96 -19.84
CA SER A 588 -34.18 -73.97 -20.79
C SER A 588 -34.88 -72.61 -20.65
N ARG A 589 -36.22 -72.60 -20.55
CA ARG A 589 -37.00 -71.37 -20.32
C ARG A 589 -36.72 -70.73 -18.95
N ARG A 590 -36.46 -71.54 -17.91
CA ARG A 590 -36.06 -71.02 -16.59
C ARG A 590 -34.67 -70.40 -16.64
N LEU A 591 -33.72 -71.00 -17.37
CA LEU A 591 -32.38 -70.45 -17.58
C LEU A 591 -32.39 -69.17 -18.41
N GLU A 592 -33.26 -69.06 -19.42
CA GLU A 592 -33.52 -67.80 -20.15
C GLU A 592 -33.99 -66.71 -19.19
N ARG A 593 -34.97 -67.02 -18.33
CA ARG A 593 -35.44 -66.07 -17.31
C ARG A 593 -34.35 -65.68 -16.31
N ILE A 594 -33.51 -66.62 -15.87
CA ILE A 594 -32.36 -66.33 -15.00
C ILE A 594 -31.38 -65.40 -15.70
N THR A 595 -31.15 -65.59 -17.00
CA THR A 595 -30.31 -64.73 -17.82
C THR A 595 -30.90 -63.31 -17.92
N GLU A 596 -32.21 -63.17 -18.00
CA GLU A 596 -32.90 -61.87 -17.92
C GLU A 596 -32.74 -61.18 -16.55
N LEU A 597 -32.65 -61.96 -15.46
CA LEU A 597 -32.57 -61.44 -14.09
C LEU A 597 -31.15 -61.10 -13.64
N LEU A 598 -30.14 -61.89 -14.04
CA LEU A 598 -28.74 -61.73 -13.62
C LEU A 598 -27.83 -61.07 -14.68
N GLY A 599 -28.33 -60.88 -15.90
CA GLY A 599 -27.56 -60.38 -17.04
C GLY A 599 -26.93 -61.50 -17.88
N ALA A 600 -26.58 -61.21 -19.14
CA ALA A 600 -26.16 -62.21 -20.14
C ALA A 600 -24.83 -62.94 -19.81
N ASP A 601 -24.07 -62.41 -18.88
CA ASP A 601 -22.71 -62.78 -18.51
C ASP A 601 -22.62 -63.61 -17.24
N TRP A 602 -23.74 -63.98 -16.63
CA TRP A 602 -23.79 -64.79 -15.41
C TRP A 602 -23.13 -66.18 -15.54
N LEU A 603 -22.99 -66.70 -16.77
CA LEU A 603 -22.31 -67.98 -17.07
C LEU A 603 -20.80 -67.86 -17.33
N LYS A 604 -20.23 -66.65 -17.38
CA LYS A 604 -18.77 -66.49 -17.48
C LYS A 604 -18.09 -67.11 -16.24
N PRO A 605 -16.87 -67.66 -16.36
CA PRO A 605 -16.25 -68.44 -15.28
C PRO A 605 -16.26 -67.77 -13.88
N GLU A 606 -15.90 -66.49 -13.81
CA GLU A 606 -15.88 -65.71 -12.55
C GLU A 606 -17.28 -65.53 -11.95
N ARG A 607 -18.24 -65.05 -12.77
CA ARG A 607 -19.63 -64.83 -12.34
C ARG A 607 -20.35 -66.14 -12.01
N ALA A 608 -20.09 -67.21 -12.75
CA ALA A 608 -20.66 -68.52 -12.47
C ALA A 608 -20.16 -69.08 -11.13
N LEU A 609 -18.90 -68.82 -10.76
CA LEU A 609 -18.35 -69.19 -9.45
C LEU A 609 -19.04 -68.41 -8.33
N GLU A 610 -19.19 -67.08 -8.48
CA GLU A 610 -19.89 -66.25 -7.50
C GLU A 610 -21.32 -66.72 -7.26
N VAL A 611 -22.07 -67.00 -8.33
CA VAL A 611 -23.44 -67.52 -8.24
C VAL A 611 -23.46 -68.87 -7.52
N GLN A 612 -22.54 -69.79 -7.81
CA GLN A 612 -22.43 -71.08 -7.12
C GLN A 612 -22.11 -70.92 -5.62
N VAL A 613 -21.20 -70.00 -5.27
CA VAL A 613 -20.87 -69.71 -3.87
C VAL A 613 -22.07 -69.09 -3.15
N ALA A 614 -22.75 -68.13 -3.77
CA ALA A 614 -23.95 -67.49 -3.24
C ALA A 614 -25.08 -68.49 -2.98
N LEU A 615 -25.33 -69.43 -3.91
CA LEU A 615 -26.34 -70.49 -3.74
C LEU A 615 -26.02 -71.40 -2.54
N ARG A 616 -24.74 -71.81 -2.40
CA ARG A 616 -24.29 -72.64 -1.26
C ARG A 616 -24.40 -71.89 0.07
N LEU A 617 -24.03 -70.61 0.09
CA LEU A 617 -24.15 -69.77 1.27
C LEU A 617 -25.61 -69.56 1.66
N HIS A 618 -26.49 -69.27 0.70
CA HIS A 618 -27.92 -69.09 0.94
C HIS A 618 -28.56 -70.33 1.56
N ARG A 619 -28.31 -71.52 0.96
CA ARG A 619 -28.81 -72.79 1.50
C ARG A 619 -28.34 -73.06 2.93
N THR A 620 -27.07 -72.76 3.22
CA THR A 620 -26.49 -72.98 4.54
C THR A 620 -27.04 -71.98 5.57
N HIS A 621 -27.21 -70.72 5.16
CA HIS A 621 -27.76 -69.65 5.98
C HIS A 621 -29.22 -69.90 6.37
N ASP A 622 -30.04 -70.42 5.46
CA ASP A 622 -31.45 -70.77 5.74
C ASP A 622 -31.57 -71.91 6.76
N VAL A 623 -30.72 -72.94 6.65
CA VAL A 623 -30.68 -74.06 7.62
C VAL A 623 -30.24 -73.58 9.01
N LEU A 624 -29.27 -72.66 9.08
CA LEU A 624 -28.78 -72.11 10.35
C LEU A 624 -29.79 -71.14 10.99
N ARG A 625 -30.55 -70.38 10.19
CA ARG A 625 -31.67 -69.55 10.68
C ARG A 625 -32.82 -70.40 11.23
N GLN A 626 -33.25 -71.43 10.51
CA GLN A 626 -34.32 -72.33 10.97
C GLN A 626 -33.98 -73.06 12.27
N LYS A 627 -32.70 -73.40 12.51
CA LYS A 627 -32.24 -73.99 13.78
C LYS A 627 -32.21 -72.99 14.96
N ARG A 628 -32.04 -71.69 14.70
CA ARG A 628 -32.07 -70.65 15.73
C ARG A 628 -33.49 -70.31 16.18
N ASP A 629 -34.46 -70.41 15.28
CA ASP A 629 -35.87 -70.07 15.56
C ASP A 629 -36.72 -71.28 16.04
N GLY A 630 -36.17 -72.50 16.01
CA GLY A 630 -36.84 -73.75 16.39
C GLY A 630 -36.26 -74.46 17.62
N GLY A 631 -36.39 -73.88 18.82
CA GLY A 631 -36.23 -74.59 20.10
C GLY A 631 -37.54 -75.25 20.56
N PRO A 632 -37.55 -76.47 21.17
CA PRO A 632 -38.75 -77.29 21.28
C PRO A 632 -39.70 -76.90 22.43
N ALA A 633 -41.01 -76.97 22.15
CA ALA A 633 -42.09 -76.91 23.14
C ALA A 633 -42.32 -78.28 23.82
N GLN A 634 -42.03 -78.31 25.13
CA GLN A 634 -42.69 -79.01 26.25
C GLN A 634 -43.46 -80.34 26.04
N ALA A 635 -43.05 -81.40 26.77
CA ALA A 635 -43.94 -82.51 27.15
C ALA A 635 -43.63 -83.08 28.56
N ASP A 636 -44.65 -82.98 29.40
CA ASP A 636 -45.06 -83.76 30.58
C ASP A 636 -44.21 -83.99 31.86
N ARG A 637 -44.94 -83.76 32.95
CA ARG A 637 -44.71 -83.80 34.42
C ARG A 637 -44.46 -85.23 34.96
N PRO A 638 -43.88 -85.42 36.19
CA PRO A 638 -44.56 -85.04 37.45
C PRO A 638 -43.67 -84.54 38.62
N GLU A 639 -44.24 -83.66 39.45
CA GLU A 639 -43.91 -83.50 40.89
C GLU A 639 -44.62 -84.61 41.71
N PRO A 640 -44.32 -84.91 43.00
CA PRO A 640 -43.51 -84.16 44.00
C PRO A 640 -42.54 -85.03 44.86
N PHE A 641 -41.76 -84.45 45.77
CA PHE A 641 -41.66 -84.86 47.21
C PHE A 641 -40.69 -83.94 48.00
N ALA A 642 -41.08 -83.61 49.24
CA ALA A 642 -40.41 -82.67 50.14
C ALA A 642 -39.57 -83.35 51.25
N GLY A 643 -38.38 -82.79 51.52
CA GLY A 643 -37.65 -82.71 52.81
C GLY A 643 -36.75 -83.89 53.24
N PRO A 644 -35.86 -83.75 54.26
CA PRO A 644 -35.29 -82.54 54.89
C PRO A 644 -33.74 -82.59 55.15
N ALA A 645 -33.21 -81.46 55.66
CA ALA A 645 -32.00 -81.17 56.47
C ALA A 645 -30.85 -82.19 56.66
N ASP A 646 -29.59 -81.75 56.56
CA ASP A 646 -28.62 -81.47 57.68
C ASP A 646 -27.20 -81.22 57.08
N ARG A 647 -26.56 -80.06 57.33
CA ARG A 647 -25.49 -79.79 58.34
C ARG A 647 -24.05 -79.85 57.83
N SER A 648 -23.31 -78.78 58.17
CA SER A 648 -21.83 -78.71 58.37
C SER A 648 -20.97 -78.78 57.11
N ALA A 649 -19.78 -78.20 56.99
CA ALA A 649 -19.00 -77.19 57.72
C ALA A 649 -17.67 -77.00 56.93
N ASN A 650 -16.92 -75.96 57.32
CA ASN A 650 -15.52 -75.63 57.01
C ASN A 650 -15.22 -75.07 55.60
N MET A 651 -14.92 -73.76 55.49
CA MET A 651 -13.68 -73.04 55.89
C MET A 651 -12.44 -73.45 55.09
N ALA A 652 -12.07 -72.65 54.10
CA ALA A 652 -11.03 -71.61 54.22
C ALA A 652 -11.23 -70.56 53.12
#